data_AF-F7JZT2-F1
#
_entry.id   AF-F7JZT2-F1
#
_cell.length_a   1.000
_cell.length_b   1.000
_cell.length_c   1.000
_cell.angle_alpha   90.00
_cell.angle_beta   90.00
_cell.angle_gamma   90.00
#
_symmetry.space_group_name_H-M   'P 1'
#
loop_
_entity.id
_entity.type
_entity.pdbx_description
1 polymer ?
#
loop_
_entity_poly.entity_id
_entity_poly.type
_entity_poly.pdbx_seq_one_letter_code
_entity_poly.pdbx_strand_id
1 'polypeptide(L)'
;MKTYIHNNALDFMLLEEDYKTELRKNGVKYGYSRGSVSGSLIAYLLGITEVDPIRFNLNFERFMNEERVSLADIDSDWFKEDRWKVREYLFNREKLHCCNIITFNTVKMKGAIKDVGRALGMTPQETQVLSNLVQEDENKHEFVEEKYRLQYSELFEYVDIVVGTITSLGRHAAGLVVAPYPVDDVFGTLYISSDEKPISQINMKEIDSLNFVKLDVLGLDCVGLIYKTCDAVGIPFLTPDNLDFEDKGVWEDIAKDTTLIFQFESDFAGSYLRDILRPQVIEKIKEKNPDLSYIDLMSMANGAIRPAGESYRTKLAAGIYRDNGNDELNKFLAPTLGFLVYQEQIIEFLHRFCGFTMGEADIVRRHFSKKTGTETDIPIIKDGGYMTNIDGKKSEHYIKGFIKTMKDDYDVEQEDAEQIIESFLQVIIDASNYLFSKNHADPYSFLGFACGYLRHYYPLETLTTALNIYASDDEKSLKIKEYVISKGYEILPIQFRKSKAEYQFDKNSNSIYQGISSIKFCNEKIADELYELGNNEYSNFFELLFDIDEKTSVNSKQLMILTGLNFFKEFGENKYLLKLIQYFDKFARKKQINKKKLEELGVTEFLMKKYSGKETATLFKELDNIGLLCELSRQVENKAMEIIESMKFEKEYLGSILYTNSQVSPLYYMVTDFKTYKDTTKPYITARQIRTGKEIKTRIKQGRIFKEDPFGQWSVLKINDFAQEFKKRPNAEGKWEATDELEDILTEYEVIR
;
A
#
# COMPACT_ATOMS: atom_id res chain seq x y z
N MET A 1 -21.26 16.20 -26.56
CA MET A 1 -21.16 15.62 -27.93
C MET A 1 -20.42 16.54 -28.90
N LYS A 2 -20.82 17.82 -29.06
CA LYS A 2 -20.14 18.76 -29.98
C LYS A 2 -18.62 18.84 -29.76
N THR A 3 -18.18 19.01 -28.52
CA THR A 3 -16.76 19.04 -28.13
C THR A 3 -16.00 17.76 -28.50
N TYR A 4 -16.62 16.59 -28.35
CA TYR A 4 -15.99 15.31 -28.73
C TYR A 4 -15.77 15.18 -30.23
N ILE A 5 -16.75 15.62 -31.03
CA ILE A 5 -16.65 15.65 -32.48
C ILE A 5 -15.57 16.66 -32.90
N HIS A 6 -15.57 17.86 -32.29
CA HIS A 6 -14.57 18.89 -32.56
C HIS A 6 -13.15 18.39 -32.30
N ASN A 7 -12.94 17.68 -31.19
CA ASN A 7 -11.63 17.16 -30.78
C ASN A 7 -11.28 15.78 -31.37
N ASN A 8 -12.10 15.23 -32.28
CA ASN A 8 -11.93 13.88 -32.84
C ASN A 8 -11.76 12.78 -31.78
N ALA A 9 -12.48 12.87 -30.67
CA ALA A 9 -12.32 11.99 -29.51
C ALA A 9 -13.26 10.77 -29.51
N LEU A 10 -14.10 10.58 -30.53
CA LEU A 10 -15.11 9.50 -30.55
C LEU A 10 -14.48 8.11 -30.52
N ASP A 11 -13.52 7.83 -31.40
CA ASP A 11 -12.87 6.53 -31.47
C ASP A 11 -12.06 6.23 -30.20
N PHE A 12 -11.47 7.26 -29.59
CA PHE A 12 -10.78 7.15 -28.31
C PHE A 12 -11.74 6.76 -27.18
N MET A 13 -12.92 7.36 -27.10
CA MET A 13 -13.95 6.97 -26.13
C MET A 13 -14.48 5.55 -26.36
N LEU A 14 -14.61 5.13 -27.62
CA LEU A 14 -15.02 3.76 -27.95
C LEU A 14 -13.94 2.72 -27.62
N LEU A 15 -12.66 3.08 -27.79
CA LEU A 15 -11.56 2.25 -27.31
C LEU A 15 -11.65 2.05 -25.79
N GLU A 16 -11.83 3.13 -25.05
CA GLU A 16 -12.00 3.11 -23.59
C GLU A 16 -13.20 2.26 -23.14
N GLU A 17 -14.33 2.36 -23.83
CA GLU A 17 -15.51 1.54 -23.56
C GLU A 17 -15.25 0.05 -23.86
N ASP A 18 -14.65 -0.27 -25.00
CA ASP A 18 -14.45 -1.65 -25.48
C ASP A 18 -13.73 -2.53 -24.47
N TYR A 19 -12.52 -2.14 -24.04
CA TYR A 19 -11.73 -2.96 -23.13
C TYR A 19 -12.32 -2.98 -21.71
N LYS A 20 -12.87 -1.87 -21.23
CA LYS A 20 -13.49 -1.81 -19.89
C LYS A 20 -14.75 -2.65 -19.80
N THR A 21 -15.61 -2.60 -20.82
CA THR A 21 -16.82 -3.43 -20.88
C THR A 21 -16.47 -4.91 -20.95
N GLU A 22 -15.50 -5.30 -21.77
CA GLU A 22 -15.10 -6.71 -21.88
C GLU A 22 -14.47 -7.22 -20.57
N LEU A 23 -13.58 -6.45 -19.95
CA LEU A 23 -12.97 -6.85 -18.68
C LEU A 23 -13.99 -6.94 -17.54
N ARG A 24 -14.99 -6.05 -17.49
CA ARG A 24 -16.09 -6.14 -16.52
C ARG A 24 -16.92 -7.41 -16.68
N LYS A 25 -17.23 -7.82 -17.90
CA LYS A 25 -17.92 -9.08 -18.18
C LYS A 25 -17.12 -10.29 -17.68
N ASN A 26 -15.81 -10.19 -17.72
CA ASN A 26 -14.87 -11.20 -17.23
C ASN A 26 -14.50 -11.02 -15.73
N GLY A 27 -15.32 -10.27 -14.98
CA GLY A 27 -15.21 -10.15 -13.52
C GLY A 27 -14.14 -9.17 -13.02
N VAL A 28 -13.43 -8.47 -13.91
CA VAL A 28 -12.41 -7.49 -13.50
C VAL A 28 -13.07 -6.17 -13.10
N LYS A 29 -12.72 -5.66 -11.93
CA LYS A 29 -13.18 -4.36 -11.42
C LYS A 29 -12.08 -3.31 -11.52
N TYR A 30 -12.49 -2.06 -11.66
CA TYR A 30 -11.62 -0.89 -11.65
C TYR A 30 -12.23 0.21 -10.77
N GLY A 31 -11.40 1.16 -10.38
CA GLY A 31 -11.77 2.30 -9.54
C GLY A 31 -12.77 3.21 -10.24
N TYR A 32 -13.48 4.01 -9.44
CA TYR A 32 -14.66 4.72 -9.93
C TYR A 32 -14.34 5.76 -11.01
N SER A 33 -13.25 6.50 -10.86
CA SER A 33 -12.72 7.41 -11.87
C SER A 33 -11.40 8.02 -11.39
N ARG A 34 -10.62 8.60 -12.30
CA ARG A 34 -9.40 9.32 -12.00
C ARG A 34 -9.20 10.50 -12.94
N GLY A 35 -8.87 11.65 -12.38
CA GLY A 35 -8.51 12.83 -13.16
C GLY A 35 -9.75 13.59 -13.59
N SER A 36 -9.68 14.28 -14.72
CA SER A 36 -10.76 15.15 -15.16
C SER A 36 -11.94 14.39 -15.80
N VAL A 37 -11.75 13.16 -16.28
CA VAL A 37 -12.77 12.36 -16.99
C VAL A 37 -14.08 12.18 -16.20
N SER A 38 -14.03 12.25 -14.87
CA SER A 38 -15.22 12.19 -14.01
C SER A 38 -16.25 13.28 -14.30
N GLY A 39 -15.84 14.40 -14.92
CA GLY A 39 -16.76 15.46 -15.35
C GLY A 39 -17.58 15.12 -16.60
N SER A 40 -17.36 13.95 -17.20
CA SER A 40 -18.01 13.57 -18.46
C SER A 40 -19.22 12.66 -18.26
N LEU A 41 -20.40 13.19 -18.61
CA LEU A 41 -21.63 12.39 -18.61
C LEU A 41 -21.57 11.27 -19.65
N ILE A 42 -20.91 11.52 -20.79
CA ILE A 42 -20.74 10.49 -21.83
C ILE A 42 -19.84 9.37 -21.31
N ALA A 43 -18.79 9.69 -20.54
CA ALA A 43 -17.92 8.66 -19.96
C ALA A 43 -18.70 7.80 -18.96
N TYR A 44 -19.53 8.42 -18.10
CA TYR A 44 -20.40 7.70 -17.17
C TYR A 44 -21.42 6.81 -17.90
N LEU A 45 -22.10 7.32 -18.93
CA LEU A 45 -23.10 6.54 -19.69
C LEU A 45 -22.50 5.37 -20.49
N LEU A 46 -21.25 5.48 -20.94
CA LEU A 46 -20.50 4.39 -21.54
C LEU A 46 -19.89 3.44 -20.49
N GLY A 47 -20.06 3.75 -19.20
CA GLY A 47 -19.44 3.04 -18.10
C GLY A 47 -17.92 3.16 -18.07
N ILE A 48 -17.32 4.16 -18.72
CA ILE A 48 -15.86 4.43 -18.62
C ILE A 48 -15.50 4.87 -17.19
N THR A 49 -16.46 5.51 -16.50
CA THR A 49 -16.42 5.90 -15.08
C THR A 49 -17.68 5.40 -14.37
N GLU A 50 -17.62 5.27 -13.04
CA GLU A 50 -18.74 4.92 -12.15
C GLU A 50 -19.28 6.16 -11.42
N VAL A 51 -19.04 7.37 -11.95
CA VAL A 51 -19.35 8.64 -11.28
C VAL A 51 -20.29 9.47 -12.15
N ASP A 52 -21.49 9.72 -11.65
CA ASP A 52 -22.46 10.62 -12.29
C ASP A 52 -22.06 12.10 -12.07
N PRO A 53 -21.57 12.81 -13.12
CA PRO A 53 -21.14 14.20 -12.98
C PRO A 53 -22.28 15.17 -12.69
N ILE A 54 -23.52 14.83 -13.04
CA ILE A 54 -24.68 15.71 -12.77
C ILE A 54 -25.00 15.64 -11.27
N ARG A 55 -25.08 14.43 -10.72
CA ARG A 55 -25.37 14.21 -9.30
C ARG A 55 -24.36 14.90 -8.38
N PHE A 56 -23.08 14.87 -8.74
CA PHE A 56 -21.99 15.43 -7.91
C PHE A 56 -21.51 16.82 -8.36
N ASN A 57 -22.19 17.43 -9.35
CA ASN A 57 -21.86 18.74 -9.89
C ASN A 57 -20.37 18.85 -10.27
N LEU A 58 -19.93 17.97 -11.17
CA LEU A 58 -18.56 17.89 -11.69
C LEU A 58 -18.44 18.64 -13.02
N ASN A 59 -17.25 19.19 -13.28
CA ASN A 59 -17.04 20.10 -14.40
C ASN A 59 -16.57 19.36 -15.67
N PHE A 60 -17.31 19.49 -16.77
CA PHE A 60 -16.96 18.85 -18.05
C PHE A 60 -15.82 19.56 -18.78
N GLU A 61 -15.78 20.90 -18.75
CA GLU A 61 -14.83 21.72 -19.51
C GLU A 61 -13.38 21.46 -19.09
N ARG A 62 -13.19 21.03 -17.85
CA ARG A 62 -11.93 20.56 -17.29
C ARG A 62 -11.44 19.25 -17.92
N PHE A 63 -12.35 18.42 -18.41
CA PHE A 63 -12.01 17.22 -19.17
C PHE A 63 -11.71 17.57 -20.62
N MET A 64 -12.65 18.23 -21.32
CA MET A 64 -12.47 18.68 -22.70
C MET A 64 -13.12 20.03 -22.94
N ASN A 65 -12.48 20.86 -23.77
CA ASN A 65 -12.98 22.16 -24.21
C ASN A 65 -12.76 22.29 -25.73
N GLU A 66 -13.64 23.01 -26.43
CA GLU A 66 -13.56 23.33 -27.86
C GLU A 66 -12.38 24.27 -28.18
N GLU A 67 -11.97 25.11 -27.22
CA GLU A 67 -10.79 25.99 -27.39
C GLU A 67 -9.45 25.23 -27.34
N ARG A 68 -9.48 23.90 -27.11
CA ARG A 68 -8.31 23.03 -27.02
C ARG A 68 -8.47 21.78 -27.89
N VAL A 69 -7.83 21.78 -29.06
CA VAL A 69 -7.76 20.61 -29.94
C VAL A 69 -6.63 19.67 -29.48
N SER A 70 -6.85 18.93 -28.41
CA SER A 70 -6.01 17.78 -28.03
C SER A 70 -6.85 16.73 -27.30
N LEU A 71 -6.55 15.45 -27.52
CA LEU A 71 -7.17 14.39 -26.73
C LEU A 71 -6.84 14.56 -25.24
N ALA A 72 -7.84 14.34 -24.39
CA ALA A 72 -7.67 14.37 -22.95
C ALA A 72 -7.28 12.97 -22.45
N ASP A 73 -6.38 12.90 -21.46
CA ASP A 73 -5.97 11.63 -20.87
C ASP A 73 -7.12 11.02 -20.06
N ILE A 74 -7.33 9.71 -20.23
CA ILE A 74 -8.23 8.90 -19.39
C ILE A 74 -7.36 7.87 -18.66
N ASP A 75 -7.05 8.17 -17.41
CA ASP A 75 -6.38 7.23 -16.52
C ASP A 75 -7.42 6.29 -15.88
N SER A 76 -7.04 5.06 -15.57
CA SER A 76 -7.90 4.14 -14.83
C SER A 76 -7.12 3.34 -13.80
N ASP A 77 -7.70 3.26 -12.60
CA ASP A 77 -7.13 2.53 -11.48
C ASP A 77 -7.66 1.10 -11.47
N TRP A 78 -6.78 0.12 -11.69
CA TRP A 78 -7.14 -1.30 -11.70
C TRP A 78 -6.66 -1.94 -10.40
N PHE A 79 -7.28 -3.04 -9.98
CA PHE A 79 -6.62 -3.86 -8.98
C PHE A 79 -5.24 -4.31 -9.54
N LYS A 80 -4.19 -4.14 -8.75
CA LYS A 80 -2.79 -4.32 -9.18
C LYS A 80 -2.55 -5.70 -9.81
N GLU A 81 -3.19 -6.74 -9.28
CA GLU A 81 -3.12 -8.12 -9.78
C GLU A 81 -3.91 -8.35 -11.07
N ASP A 82 -4.92 -7.53 -11.37
CA ASP A 82 -5.73 -7.67 -12.60
C ASP A 82 -5.21 -6.81 -13.75
N ARG A 83 -4.30 -5.88 -13.47
CA ARG A 83 -3.75 -4.93 -14.44
C ARG A 83 -3.17 -5.58 -15.70
N TRP A 84 -2.59 -6.78 -15.58
CA TRP A 84 -2.02 -7.49 -16.73
C TRP A 84 -3.10 -7.96 -17.71
N LYS A 85 -4.33 -8.24 -17.24
CA LYS A 85 -5.47 -8.63 -18.08
C LYS A 85 -5.85 -7.52 -19.05
N VAL A 86 -5.74 -6.26 -18.62
CA VAL A 86 -5.97 -5.08 -19.49
C VAL A 86 -4.96 -5.08 -20.63
N ARG A 87 -3.68 -5.27 -20.31
CA ARG A 87 -2.61 -5.31 -21.31
C ARG A 87 -2.82 -6.48 -22.26
N GLU A 88 -3.08 -7.66 -21.74
CA GLU A 88 -3.32 -8.85 -22.54
C GLU A 88 -4.46 -8.63 -23.55
N TYR A 89 -5.59 -8.07 -23.10
CA TYR A 89 -6.70 -7.73 -23.98
C TYR A 89 -6.27 -6.79 -25.12
N LEU A 90 -5.61 -5.67 -24.78
CA LEU A 90 -5.20 -4.66 -25.76
C LEU A 90 -4.17 -5.20 -26.76
N PHE A 91 -3.20 -5.99 -26.31
CA PHE A 91 -2.17 -6.59 -27.17
C PHE A 91 -2.70 -7.69 -28.08
N ASN A 92 -3.81 -8.35 -27.71
CA ASN A 92 -4.39 -9.45 -28.47
C ASN A 92 -5.57 -9.01 -29.37
N ARG A 93 -5.94 -7.72 -29.37
CA ARG A 93 -7.04 -7.19 -30.18
C ARG A 93 -6.57 -7.00 -31.62
N GLU A 94 -7.19 -7.72 -32.57
CA GLU A 94 -6.78 -7.87 -33.99
C GLU A 94 -6.56 -6.56 -34.77
N LYS A 95 -7.12 -5.43 -34.30
CA LYS A 95 -7.01 -4.10 -34.95
C LYS A 95 -6.20 -3.08 -34.15
N LEU A 96 -5.67 -3.48 -33.01
CA LEU A 96 -4.85 -2.61 -32.17
C LEU A 96 -3.40 -3.05 -32.26
N HIS A 97 -2.52 -2.07 -32.47
CA HIS A 97 -1.10 -2.24 -32.42
C HIS A 97 -0.60 -1.53 -31.17
N CYS A 98 -0.05 -2.32 -30.25
CA CYS A 98 0.36 -1.84 -28.95
C CYS A 98 1.87 -1.97 -28.79
N CYS A 99 2.47 -1.04 -28.06
CA CYS A 99 3.78 -1.25 -27.44
C CYS A 99 3.82 -0.66 -26.04
N ASN A 100 4.63 -1.27 -25.19
CA ASN A 100 4.93 -0.74 -23.88
C ASN A 100 5.85 0.48 -24.01
N ILE A 101 5.79 1.41 -23.05
CA ILE A 101 6.64 2.61 -23.09
C ILE A 101 7.96 2.33 -22.37
N ILE A 102 9.08 2.80 -22.91
CA ILE A 102 10.40 2.64 -22.29
C ILE A 102 10.60 3.56 -21.09
N THR A 103 11.34 3.05 -20.11
CA THR A 103 11.91 3.84 -19.02
C THR A 103 13.40 3.67 -19.01
N PHE A 104 14.13 4.78 -18.85
CA PHE A 104 15.57 4.78 -18.72
C PHE A 104 15.94 4.80 -17.24
N ASN A 105 16.64 3.76 -16.78
CA ASN A 105 17.27 3.80 -15.47
C ASN A 105 18.60 4.54 -15.62
N THR A 106 18.74 5.65 -14.90
CA THR A 106 19.94 6.50 -14.96
C THR A 106 20.74 6.42 -13.67
N VAL A 107 22.04 6.69 -13.75
CA VAL A 107 22.89 6.84 -12.57
C VAL A 107 22.42 8.06 -11.77
N LYS A 108 21.96 7.84 -10.55
CA LYS A 108 21.66 8.89 -9.56
C LYS A 108 22.92 9.31 -8.82
N MET A 109 22.97 10.53 -8.29
CA MET A 109 24.16 11.12 -7.67
C MET A 109 24.66 10.27 -6.49
N LYS A 110 23.76 9.72 -5.68
CA LYS A 110 24.11 8.79 -4.60
C LYS A 110 24.84 7.53 -5.10
N GLY A 111 24.37 6.96 -6.21
CA GLY A 111 25.01 5.81 -6.85
C GLY A 111 26.35 6.18 -7.48
N ALA A 112 26.40 7.31 -8.19
CA ALA A 112 27.62 7.84 -8.80
C ALA A 112 28.73 8.04 -7.76
N ILE A 113 28.44 8.67 -6.62
CA ILE A 113 29.42 8.88 -5.53
C ILE A 113 30.02 7.55 -5.06
N LYS A 114 29.19 6.51 -4.94
CA LYS A 114 29.64 5.17 -4.50
C LYS A 114 30.50 4.48 -5.55
N ASP A 115 30.06 4.50 -6.80
CA ASP A 115 30.75 3.81 -7.89
C ASP A 115 32.07 4.50 -8.26
N VAL A 116 32.06 5.82 -8.41
CA VAL A 116 33.26 6.61 -8.68
C VAL A 116 34.21 6.58 -7.48
N GLY A 117 33.70 6.77 -6.26
CA GLY A 117 34.53 6.72 -5.06
C GLY A 117 35.22 5.37 -4.88
N ARG A 118 34.52 4.27 -5.15
CA ARG A 118 35.12 2.93 -5.17
C ARG A 118 36.22 2.80 -6.23
N ALA A 119 36.02 3.36 -7.42
CA ALA A 119 37.04 3.37 -8.48
C ALA A 119 38.28 4.21 -8.11
N LEU A 120 38.09 5.29 -7.34
CA LEU A 120 39.16 6.12 -6.78
C LEU A 120 39.80 5.53 -5.51
N GLY A 121 39.40 4.33 -5.08
CA GLY A 121 39.99 3.63 -3.93
C GLY A 121 39.43 4.02 -2.56
N MET A 122 38.32 4.74 -2.51
CA MET A 122 37.63 5.07 -1.25
C MET A 122 36.93 3.85 -0.66
N THR A 123 36.82 3.81 0.67
CA THR A 123 36.12 2.74 1.38
C THR A 123 34.59 2.83 1.23
N PRO A 124 33.85 1.72 1.40
CA PRO A 124 32.38 1.75 1.42
C PRO A 124 31.79 2.70 2.47
N GLN A 125 32.48 2.87 3.61
CA GLN A 125 32.04 3.77 4.68
C GLN A 125 32.18 5.23 4.26
N GLU A 126 33.31 5.62 3.66
CA GLU A 126 33.54 7.00 3.19
C GLU A 126 32.54 7.39 2.10
N THR A 127 32.36 6.52 1.10
CA THR A 127 31.39 6.74 0.02
C THR A 127 29.95 6.78 0.53
N GLN A 128 29.61 5.99 1.53
CA GLN A 128 28.28 6.03 2.16
C GLN A 128 28.04 7.33 2.92
N VAL A 129 29.06 7.86 3.62
CA VAL A 129 28.96 9.18 4.28
C VAL A 129 28.71 10.27 3.24
N LEU A 130 29.50 10.31 2.16
CA LEU A 130 29.33 11.31 1.10
C LEU A 130 27.99 11.17 0.36
N SER A 131 27.55 9.94 0.08
CA SER A 131 26.25 9.68 -0.53
C SER A 131 25.09 10.15 0.35
N ASN A 132 25.25 10.19 1.68
CA ASN A 132 24.21 10.69 2.58
C ASN A 132 24.13 12.23 2.60
N LEU A 133 25.13 12.93 2.09
CA LEU A 133 25.14 14.40 1.97
C LEU A 133 24.36 14.90 0.76
N VAL A 134 23.92 14.00 -0.13
CA VAL A 134 23.10 14.37 -1.29
C VAL A 134 21.74 14.86 -0.81
N GLN A 135 21.43 16.10 -1.17
CA GLN A 135 20.16 16.79 -0.94
C GLN A 135 19.41 16.91 -2.26
N GLU A 136 18.11 17.16 -2.20
CA GLU A 136 17.27 17.45 -3.37
C GLU A 136 16.76 18.89 -3.26
N ASP A 137 16.81 19.63 -4.37
CA ASP A 137 16.12 20.91 -4.46
C ASP A 137 14.61 20.73 -4.68
N GLU A 138 13.86 21.83 -4.78
CA GLU A 138 12.41 21.79 -5.02
C GLU A 138 12.02 21.15 -6.37
N ASN A 139 12.96 21.07 -7.32
CA ASN A 139 12.80 20.44 -8.62
C ASN A 139 13.29 18.98 -8.63
N LYS A 140 13.63 18.42 -7.47
CA LYS A 140 14.21 17.08 -7.29
C LYS A 140 15.56 16.90 -8.01
N HIS A 141 16.28 17.98 -8.23
CA HIS A 141 17.67 17.89 -8.66
C HIS A 141 18.53 17.56 -7.44
N GLU A 142 19.25 16.45 -7.55
CA GLU A 142 20.21 16.03 -6.54
C GLU A 142 21.42 16.96 -6.57
N PHE A 143 21.83 17.47 -5.40
CA PHE A 143 23.02 18.27 -5.25
C PHE A 143 23.77 17.93 -3.95
N VAL A 144 25.03 18.36 -3.87
CA VAL A 144 25.86 18.30 -2.66
C VAL A 144 26.42 19.69 -2.42
N GLU A 145 26.46 20.13 -1.15
CA GLU A 145 26.97 21.46 -0.81
C GLU A 145 28.40 21.68 -1.33
N GLU A 146 28.64 22.89 -1.85
CA GLU A 146 29.89 23.27 -2.51
C GLU A 146 31.15 22.99 -1.68
N LYS A 147 31.07 23.15 -0.35
CA LYS A 147 32.19 22.86 0.55
C LYS A 147 32.71 21.42 0.44
N TYR A 148 31.81 20.44 0.26
CA TYR A 148 32.17 19.03 0.10
C TYR A 148 32.61 18.74 -1.33
N ARG A 149 32.03 19.44 -2.31
CA ARG A 149 32.45 19.36 -3.71
C ARG A 149 33.89 19.82 -3.89
N LEU A 150 34.27 20.93 -3.25
CA LEU A 150 35.64 21.45 -3.23
C LEU A 150 36.61 20.53 -2.48
N GLN A 151 36.17 19.91 -1.37
CA GLN A 151 36.99 18.99 -0.59
C GLN A 151 37.30 17.69 -1.36
N TYR A 152 36.36 17.22 -2.17
CA TYR A 152 36.48 15.99 -2.97
C TYR A 152 36.35 16.30 -4.47
N SER A 153 37.11 17.30 -4.94
CA SER A 153 36.97 17.85 -6.30
C SER A 153 37.12 16.79 -7.40
N GLU A 154 38.13 15.93 -7.30
CA GLU A 154 38.35 14.84 -8.27
C GLU A 154 37.18 13.85 -8.31
N LEU A 155 36.60 13.49 -7.16
CA LEU A 155 35.42 12.63 -7.10
C LEU A 155 34.23 13.29 -7.81
N PHE A 156 33.97 14.55 -7.50
CA PHE A 156 32.79 15.25 -8.00
C PHE A 156 32.89 15.61 -9.49
N GLU A 157 34.09 15.84 -10.01
CA GLU A 157 34.35 15.97 -11.45
C GLU A 157 33.85 14.72 -12.20
N TYR A 158 34.23 13.52 -11.75
CA TYR A 158 33.78 12.27 -12.37
C TYR A 158 32.31 11.95 -12.09
N VAL A 159 31.80 12.26 -10.88
CA VAL A 159 30.37 12.09 -10.55
C VAL A 159 29.50 12.88 -11.51
N ASP A 160 29.83 14.14 -11.78
CA ASP A 160 29.05 14.99 -12.69
C ASP A 160 29.04 14.46 -14.13
N ILE A 161 30.13 13.82 -14.58
CA ILE A 161 30.20 13.19 -15.90
C ILE A 161 29.25 11.99 -15.99
N VAL A 162 29.15 11.17 -14.94
CA VAL A 162 28.40 9.90 -15.01
C VAL A 162 26.93 10.03 -14.62
N VAL A 163 26.56 11.01 -13.79
CA VAL A 163 25.17 11.23 -13.38
C VAL A 163 24.29 11.46 -14.61
N GLY A 164 23.12 10.80 -14.64
CA GLY A 164 22.20 10.86 -15.77
C GLY A 164 22.51 9.87 -16.90
N THR A 165 23.68 9.21 -16.89
CA THR A 165 23.99 8.16 -17.87
C THR A 165 22.99 7.00 -17.73
N ILE A 166 22.46 6.53 -18.86
CA ILE A 166 21.53 5.39 -18.92
C ILE A 166 22.32 4.10 -18.68
N THR A 167 21.93 3.33 -17.67
CA THR A 167 22.60 2.06 -17.30
C THR A 167 21.81 0.83 -17.72
N SER A 168 20.49 0.95 -17.76
CA SER A 168 19.61 -0.14 -18.18
C SER A 168 18.29 0.41 -18.71
N LEU A 169 17.63 -0.43 -19.51
CA LEU A 169 16.31 -0.17 -20.05
C LEU A 169 15.28 -0.93 -19.21
N GLY A 170 14.16 -0.29 -18.95
CA GLY A 170 13.00 -0.90 -18.30
C GLY A 170 11.73 -0.59 -19.06
N ARG A 171 10.65 -1.23 -18.62
CA ARG A 171 9.29 -0.91 -19.06
C ARG A 171 8.64 0.07 -18.09
N HIS A 172 7.92 1.06 -18.63
CA HIS A 172 7.07 1.96 -17.87
C HIS A 172 5.99 1.19 -17.11
N ALA A 173 5.85 1.52 -15.83
CA ALA A 173 5.03 0.75 -14.91
C ALA A 173 3.54 0.72 -15.34
N ALA A 174 3.00 1.82 -15.85
CA ALA A 174 1.56 1.97 -16.16
C ALA A 174 1.24 2.16 -17.65
N GLY A 175 2.13 2.86 -18.36
CA GLY A 175 1.87 3.36 -19.71
C GLY A 175 2.07 2.33 -20.81
N LEU A 176 1.21 2.39 -21.82
CA LEU A 176 1.39 1.75 -23.12
C LEU A 176 0.86 2.67 -24.23
N VAL A 177 1.38 2.49 -25.43
CA VAL A 177 0.86 3.11 -26.65
C VAL A 177 -0.15 2.16 -27.30
N VAL A 178 -1.24 2.73 -27.80
CA VAL A 178 -2.21 2.03 -28.63
C VAL A 178 -2.38 2.80 -29.94
N ALA A 179 -2.31 2.11 -31.07
CA ALA A 179 -2.51 2.69 -32.38
C ALA A 179 -3.37 1.79 -33.28
N PRO A 180 -4.12 2.36 -34.24
CA PRO A 180 -4.85 1.59 -35.25
C PRO A 180 -3.96 1.13 -36.42
N TYR A 181 -2.65 1.36 -36.34
CA TYR A 181 -1.63 1.00 -37.33
C TYR A 181 -0.35 0.53 -36.63
N PRO A 182 0.53 -0.25 -37.28
CA PRO A 182 1.77 -0.73 -36.67
C PRO A 182 2.64 0.42 -36.12
N VAL A 183 2.93 0.37 -34.81
CA VAL A 183 3.69 1.43 -34.13
C VAL A 183 5.15 1.51 -34.59
N ASP A 184 5.69 0.38 -35.06
CA ASP A 184 7.04 0.23 -35.60
C ASP A 184 7.24 0.84 -36.99
N ASP A 185 6.16 1.22 -37.68
CA ASP A 185 6.22 2.03 -38.90
C ASP A 185 6.59 3.50 -38.59
N VAL A 186 6.42 3.96 -37.35
CA VAL A 186 6.62 5.37 -36.95
C VAL A 186 7.85 5.58 -36.08
N PHE A 187 8.12 4.70 -35.12
CA PHE A 187 9.30 4.77 -34.28
C PHE A 187 9.86 3.39 -33.96
N GLY A 188 11.17 3.31 -33.67
CA GLY A 188 11.82 2.05 -33.34
C GLY A 188 11.25 1.41 -32.09
N THR A 189 11.13 0.08 -32.09
CA THR A 189 10.79 -0.72 -30.91
C THR A 189 11.95 -1.66 -30.55
N LEU A 190 11.95 -2.17 -29.32
CA LEU A 190 12.89 -3.18 -28.85
C LEU A 190 12.20 -4.15 -27.89
N TYR A 191 12.89 -5.23 -27.57
CA TYR A 191 12.48 -6.18 -26.54
C TYR A 191 13.52 -6.18 -25.42
N ILE A 192 13.07 -6.43 -24.19
CA ILE A 192 13.93 -6.65 -23.02
C ILE A 192 13.74 -8.07 -22.52
N SER A 193 14.74 -8.64 -21.85
CA SER A 193 14.67 -10.04 -21.37
C SER A 193 13.53 -10.33 -20.39
N SER A 194 12.97 -9.29 -19.76
CA SER A 194 11.87 -9.38 -18.79
C SER A 194 10.48 -9.16 -19.38
N ASP A 195 10.37 -8.89 -20.69
CA ASP A 195 9.07 -8.62 -21.34
C ASP A 195 9.05 -9.14 -22.77
N GLU A 196 8.03 -9.96 -23.09
CA GLU A 196 7.85 -10.54 -24.41
C GLU A 196 7.11 -9.60 -25.38
N LYS A 197 6.62 -8.46 -24.90
CA LYS A 197 5.90 -7.46 -25.70
C LYS A 197 6.85 -6.36 -26.18
N PRO A 198 6.61 -5.77 -27.38
CA PRO A 198 7.44 -4.69 -27.90
C PRO A 198 7.42 -3.47 -26.97
N ILE A 199 8.56 -2.80 -26.84
CA ILE A 199 8.76 -1.57 -26.05
C ILE A 199 9.24 -0.45 -26.98
N SER A 200 8.73 0.77 -26.82
CA SER A 200 9.17 1.94 -27.59
C SER A 200 10.68 2.22 -27.42
N GLN A 201 11.35 2.82 -28.39
CA GLN A 201 12.71 3.37 -28.20
C GLN A 201 12.70 4.83 -27.74
N ILE A 202 11.56 5.50 -27.90
CA ILE A 202 11.32 6.87 -27.46
C ILE A 202 10.59 6.87 -26.11
N ASN A 203 10.90 7.86 -25.29
CA ASN A 203 10.35 7.97 -23.94
C ASN A 203 8.93 8.55 -23.94
N MET A 204 8.30 8.53 -22.76
CA MET A 204 6.95 9.04 -22.54
C MET A 204 6.73 10.46 -23.09
N LYS A 205 7.67 11.39 -22.85
CA LYS A 205 7.51 12.80 -23.25
C LYS A 205 7.53 12.94 -24.78
N GLU A 206 8.35 12.13 -25.44
CA GLU A 206 8.45 12.12 -26.89
C GLU A 206 7.17 11.52 -27.51
N ILE A 207 6.66 10.42 -26.95
CA ILE A 207 5.37 9.82 -27.36
C ILE A 207 4.23 10.82 -27.21
N ASP A 208 4.14 11.48 -26.06
CA ASP A 208 3.13 12.52 -25.80
C ASP A 208 3.27 13.68 -26.81
N SER A 209 4.51 14.10 -27.14
CA SER A 209 4.75 15.16 -28.13
C SER A 209 4.36 14.80 -29.57
N LEU A 210 4.31 13.50 -29.87
CA LEU A 210 3.87 12.96 -31.15
C LEU A 210 2.35 12.71 -31.21
N ASN A 211 1.60 13.06 -30.15
CA ASN A 211 0.15 12.88 -30.04
C ASN A 211 -0.32 11.42 -30.23
N PHE A 212 0.49 10.44 -29.83
CA PHE A 212 0.03 9.06 -29.76
C PHE A 212 -0.97 8.86 -28.63
N VAL A 213 -1.94 7.96 -28.82
CA VAL A 213 -2.83 7.54 -27.74
C VAL A 213 -2.02 6.72 -26.73
N LYS A 214 -1.93 7.26 -25.53
CA LYS A 214 -1.36 6.61 -24.35
C LYS A 214 -2.48 6.16 -23.43
N LEU A 215 -2.39 4.92 -22.96
CA LEU A 215 -3.22 4.42 -21.88
C LEU A 215 -2.35 4.16 -20.65
N ASP A 216 -2.66 4.84 -19.55
CA ASP A 216 -2.04 4.56 -18.25
C ASP A 216 -2.92 3.59 -17.46
N VAL A 217 -2.49 2.32 -17.48
CA VAL A 217 -3.13 1.25 -16.70
C VAL A 217 -2.46 1.25 -15.32
N LEU A 218 -3.07 1.92 -14.35
CA LEU A 218 -2.51 2.06 -12.99
C LEU A 218 -2.97 0.91 -12.09
N GLY A 219 -2.16 0.58 -11.09
CA GLY A 219 -2.50 -0.41 -10.07
C GLY A 219 -2.85 0.28 -8.76
N LEU A 220 -4.03 0.02 -8.21
CA LEU A 220 -4.54 0.57 -6.97
C LEU A 220 -5.12 -0.53 -6.09
N ASP A 221 -4.42 -0.84 -5.00
CA ASP A 221 -4.79 -1.93 -4.08
C ASP A 221 -6.11 -1.68 -3.34
N CYS A 222 -6.53 -0.41 -3.20
CA CYS A 222 -7.83 -0.02 -2.66
C CYS A 222 -9.00 -0.59 -3.47
N VAL A 223 -8.88 -0.62 -4.80
CA VAL A 223 -9.91 -1.24 -5.67
C VAL A 223 -10.00 -2.73 -5.38
N GLY A 224 -8.85 -3.38 -5.20
CA GLY A 224 -8.76 -4.79 -4.80
C GLY A 224 -9.43 -5.05 -3.46
N LEU A 225 -9.20 -4.18 -2.46
CA LEU A 225 -9.80 -4.30 -1.13
C LEU A 225 -11.32 -4.29 -1.22
N ILE A 226 -11.90 -3.29 -1.91
CA ILE A 226 -13.34 -3.17 -2.05
C ILE A 226 -13.90 -4.38 -2.80
N TYR A 227 -13.32 -4.71 -3.95
CA TYR A 227 -13.78 -5.81 -4.80
C TYR A 227 -13.72 -7.17 -4.08
N LYS A 228 -12.56 -7.55 -3.55
CA LYS A 228 -12.33 -8.84 -2.91
C LYS A 228 -13.16 -8.99 -1.63
N THR A 229 -13.36 -7.92 -0.88
CA THR A 229 -14.26 -7.96 0.28
C THR A 229 -15.73 -8.10 -0.14
N CYS A 230 -16.19 -7.39 -1.18
CA CYS A 230 -17.55 -7.57 -1.70
C CYS A 230 -17.78 -9.01 -2.17
N ASP A 231 -16.81 -9.60 -2.87
CA ASP A 231 -16.85 -10.99 -3.33
C ASP A 231 -16.88 -11.98 -2.16
N ALA A 232 -16.02 -11.80 -1.15
CA ALA A 232 -15.99 -12.63 0.06
C ALA A 232 -17.29 -12.57 0.87
N VAL A 233 -17.97 -11.42 0.86
CA VAL A 233 -19.27 -11.22 1.55
C VAL A 233 -20.44 -11.71 0.69
N GLY A 234 -20.30 -11.73 -0.64
CA GLY A 234 -21.36 -12.07 -1.58
C GLY A 234 -22.30 -10.90 -1.91
N ILE A 235 -21.81 -9.66 -1.87
CA ILE A 235 -22.55 -8.46 -2.24
C ILE A 235 -22.04 -7.87 -3.57
N PRO A 236 -22.86 -7.07 -4.28
CA PRO A 236 -22.39 -6.36 -5.46
C PRO A 236 -21.19 -5.45 -5.15
N PHE A 237 -20.34 -5.22 -6.14
CA PHE A 237 -19.28 -4.23 -6.04
C PHE A 237 -19.88 -2.86 -5.66
N LEU A 238 -19.34 -2.26 -4.61
CA LEU A 238 -19.80 -0.95 -4.15
C LEU A 238 -19.39 0.12 -5.16
N THR A 239 -20.31 1.03 -5.43
CA THR A 239 -20.17 2.17 -6.35
C THR A 239 -20.90 3.37 -5.75
N PRO A 240 -20.62 4.60 -6.21
CA PRO A 240 -21.36 5.78 -5.74
C PRO A 240 -22.88 5.69 -5.92
N ASP A 241 -23.37 4.86 -6.84
CA ASP A 241 -24.81 4.68 -7.11
C ASP A 241 -25.51 3.76 -6.12
N ASN A 242 -24.77 2.87 -5.44
CA ASN A 242 -25.33 1.93 -4.46
C ASN A 242 -24.83 2.15 -3.02
N LEU A 243 -24.03 3.19 -2.79
CA LEU A 243 -23.59 3.62 -1.46
C LEU A 243 -24.53 4.67 -0.87
N ASP A 244 -24.86 4.52 0.42
CA ASP A 244 -25.54 5.54 1.20
C ASP A 244 -24.51 6.45 1.89
N PHE A 245 -24.23 7.61 1.29
CA PHE A 245 -23.31 8.59 1.85
C PHE A 245 -23.84 9.31 3.10
N GLU A 246 -25.09 9.10 3.51
CA GLU A 246 -25.66 9.67 4.74
C GLU A 246 -25.61 8.71 5.94
N ASP A 247 -24.99 7.53 5.77
CA ASP A 247 -24.85 6.53 6.83
C ASP A 247 -23.96 7.04 7.97
N LYS A 248 -24.61 7.47 9.05
CA LYS A 248 -23.94 7.98 10.25
C LYS A 248 -23.07 6.94 10.95
N GLY A 249 -23.44 5.67 10.92
CA GLY A 249 -22.67 4.60 11.57
C GLY A 249 -21.30 4.46 10.93
N VAL A 250 -21.25 4.54 9.60
CA VAL A 250 -20.01 4.52 8.82
C VAL A 250 -19.16 5.76 9.11
N TRP A 251 -19.75 6.96 9.09
CA TRP A 251 -19.02 8.20 9.39
C TRP A 251 -18.47 8.25 10.82
N GLU A 252 -19.22 7.75 11.80
CA GLU A 252 -18.76 7.64 13.17
C GLU A 252 -17.58 6.66 13.31
N ASP A 253 -17.58 5.55 12.57
CA ASP A 253 -16.46 4.62 12.54
C ASP A 253 -15.21 5.24 11.88
N ILE A 254 -15.37 5.93 10.74
CA ILE A 254 -14.30 6.69 10.06
C ILE A 254 -13.71 7.75 10.99
N ALA A 255 -14.55 8.51 11.70
CA ALA A 255 -14.12 9.57 12.60
C ALA A 255 -13.41 9.05 13.86
N LYS A 256 -13.64 7.78 14.26
CA LYS A 256 -12.94 7.16 15.39
C LYS A 256 -11.55 6.69 15.02
N ASP A 257 -11.40 6.06 13.86
CA ASP A 257 -10.14 5.47 13.40
C ASP A 257 -10.08 5.50 11.88
N THR A 258 -8.93 5.88 11.29
CA THR A 258 -8.77 6.01 9.84
C THR A 258 -7.97 4.88 9.20
N THR A 259 -7.70 3.79 9.93
CA THR A 259 -7.07 2.57 9.41
C THR A 259 -7.86 2.00 8.23
N LEU A 260 -7.20 1.79 7.08
CA LEU A 260 -7.80 1.38 5.80
C LEU A 260 -8.74 2.40 5.13
N ILE A 261 -8.87 3.62 5.69
CA ILE A 261 -9.63 4.68 5.01
C ILE A 261 -8.71 5.31 3.96
N PHE A 262 -8.90 4.90 2.71
CA PHE A 262 -8.10 5.34 1.58
C PHE A 262 -7.97 6.88 1.53
N GLN A 263 -6.76 7.37 1.21
CA GLN A 263 -6.30 8.77 1.32
C GLN A 263 -6.04 9.32 2.74
N PHE A 264 -6.52 8.65 3.79
CA PHE A 264 -6.48 9.18 5.18
C PHE A 264 -5.80 8.24 6.18
N GLU A 265 -4.95 7.33 5.70
CA GLU A 265 -4.25 6.34 6.55
C GLU A 265 -3.00 6.90 7.27
N SER A 266 -2.43 8.03 6.79
CA SER A 266 -1.31 8.67 7.47
C SER A 266 -1.77 9.42 8.72
N ASP A 267 -0.90 9.57 9.71
CA ASP A 267 -1.25 10.22 10.99
C ASP A 267 -1.81 11.63 10.78
N PHE A 268 -1.16 12.42 9.90
CA PHE A 268 -1.60 13.78 9.57
C PHE A 268 -2.95 13.78 8.86
N ALA A 269 -3.12 13.01 7.77
CA ALA A 269 -4.35 13.00 7.00
C ALA A 269 -5.51 12.45 7.84
N GLY A 270 -5.27 11.37 8.59
CA GLY A 270 -6.22 10.79 9.51
C GLY A 270 -6.66 11.77 10.60
N SER A 271 -5.71 12.47 11.24
CA SER A 271 -6.05 13.51 12.23
C SER A 271 -6.88 14.63 11.60
N TYR A 272 -6.50 15.09 10.42
CA TYR A 272 -7.20 16.14 9.71
C TYR A 272 -8.66 15.75 9.38
N LEU A 273 -8.89 14.53 8.89
CA LEU A 273 -10.23 14.03 8.63
C LEU A 273 -11.05 13.89 9.92
N ARG A 274 -10.45 13.43 11.02
CA ARG A 274 -11.14 13.37 12.31
C ARG A 274 -11.52 14.75 12.83
N ASP A 275 -10.68 15.77 12.61
CA ASP A 275 -10.94 17.13 13.05
C ASP A 275 -12.14 17.76 12.33
N ILE A 276 -12.19 17.63 11.00
CA ILE A 276 -13.33 18.15 10.20
C ILE A 276 -14.63 17.39 10.49
N LEU A 277 -14.54 16.10 10.84
CA LEU A 277 -15.69 15.25 11.17
C LEU A 277 -16.11 15.34 12.66
N ARG A 278 -15.52 16.23 13.47
CA ARG A 278 -15.99 16.42 14.85
C ARG A 278 -17.43 16.94 14.85
N PRO A 279 -18.33 16.43 15.73
CA PRO A 279 -19.73 16.88 15.76
C PRO A 279 -19.90 18.39 15.85
N GLN A 280 -19.12 19.06 16.71
CA GLN A 280 -19.15 20.52 16.90
C GLN A 280 -18.71 21.29 15.63
N VAL A 281 -17.79 20.71 14.85
CA VAL A 281 -17.33 21.31 13.60
C VAL A 281 -18.38 21.12 12.51
N ILE A 282 -18.98 19.93 12.42
CA ILE A 282 -20.06 19.64 11.47
C ILE A 282 -21.27 20.54 11.75
N GLU A 283 -21.69 20.70 13.01
CA GLU A 283 -22.80 21.59 13.38
C GLU A 283 -22.53 23.02 12.90
N LYS A 284 -21.35 23.54 13.21
CA LYS A 284 -20.91 24.88 12.77
C LYS A 284 -20.88 25.03 11.25
N ILE A 285 -20.48 23.98 10.52
CA ILE A 285 -20.51 23.98 9.05
C ILE A 285 -21.95 23.99 8.55
N LYS A 286 -22.82 23.12 9.08
CA LYS A 286 -24.23 23.01 8.67
C LYS A 286 -25.05 24.26 9.02
N GLU A 287 -24.68 25.02 10.04
CA GLU A 287 -25.29 26.33 10.33
C GLU A 287 -25.10 27.33 9.18
N LYS A 288 -23.97 27.25 8.46
CA LYS A 288 -23.65 28.14 7.34
C LYS A 288 -24.01 27.54 5.98
N ASN A 289 -23.91 26.23 5.85
CA ASN A 289 -24.23 25.50 4.63
C ASN A 289 -24.98 24.20 4.98
N PRO A 290 -26.32 24.24 5.14
CA PRO A 290 -27.12 23.09 5.54
C PRO A 290 -27.08 21.91 4.56
N ASP A 291 -26.83 22.19 3.28
CA ASP A 291 -26.85 21.21 2.19
C ASP A 291 -25.54 20.43 2.08
N LEU A 292 -24.50 20.81 2.83
CA LEU A 292 -23.20 20.18 2.77
C LEU A 292 -23.23 18.79 3.41
N SER A 293 -22.91 17.77 2.62
CA SER A 293 -22.92 16.36 3.04
C SER A 293 -21.59 15.94 3.67
N TYR A 294 -21.58 14.80 4.36
CA TYR A 294 -20.34 14.26 4.92
C TYR A 294 -19.33 13.87 3.84
N ILE A 295 -19.80 13.41 2.68
CA ILE A 295 -18.90 13.06 1.58
C ILE A 295 -18.24 14.31 0.97
N ASP A 296 -18.96 15.43 0.92
CA ASP A 296 -18.38 16.73 0.53
C ASP A 296 -17.26 17.15 1.50
N LEU A 297 -17.45 16.95 2.81
CA LEU A 297 -16.41 17.22 3.82
C LEU A 297 -15.16 16.36 3.59
N MET A 298 -15.33 15.06 3.31
CA MET A 298 -14.21 14.16 3.04
C MET A 298 -13.47 14.56 1.75
N SER A 299 -14.19 14.90 0.69
CA SER A 299 -13.61 15.42 -0.55
C SER A 299 -12.87 16.74 -0.37
N MET A 300 -13.42 17.63 0.45
CA MET A 300 -12.78 18.90 0.79
C MET A 300 -11.49 18.66 1.57
N ALA A 301 -11.53 17.73 2.53
CA ALA A 301 -10.35 17.33 3.29
C ALA A 301 -9.27 16.74 2.37
N ASN A 302 -9.63 15.86 1.44
CA ASN A 302 -8.69 15.27 0.48
C ASN A 302 -7.99 16.34 -0.39
N GLY A 303 -8.73 17.37 -0.80
CA GLY A 303 -8.17 18.53 -1.50
C GLY A 303 -7.26 19.40 -0.61
N ALA A 304 -7.65 19.64 0.64
CA ALA A 304 -7.00 20.59 1.54
C ALA A 304 -5.73 20.08 2.25
N ILE A 305 -5.54 18.75 2.39
CA ILE A 305 -4.34 18.17 3.04
C ILE A 305 -3.05 18.30 2.23
N ARG A 306 -3.10 18.91 1.04
CA ARG A 306 -1.94 19.16 0.17
C ARG A 306 -1.20 20.44 0.58
N PRO A 307 0.04 20.67 0.12
CA PRO A 307 0.76 21.91 0.39
C PRO A 307 0.00 23.16 -0.09
N ALA A 308 -0.71 23.08 -1.22
CA ALA A 308 -1.59 24.14 -1.70
C ALA A 308 -2.70 24.57 -0.71
N GLY A 309 -3.06 23.72 0.24
CA GLY A 309 -4.03 24.05 1.29
C GLY A 309 -3.44 24.76 2.50
N GLU A 310 -2.12 25.01 2.55
CA GLU A 310 -1.44 25.47 3.77
C GLU A 310 -2.00 26.74 4.39
N SER A 311 -2.33 27.74 3.58
CA SER A 311 -2.83 29.03 4.06
C SER A 311 -4.23 28.97 4.68
N TYR A 312 -5.03 27.93 4.41
CA TYR A 312 -6.42 27.85 4.87
C TYR A 312 -6.83 26.55 5.58
N ARG A 313 -6.10 25.44 5.39
CA ARG A 313 -6.52 24.09 5.82
C ARG A 313 -6.87 24.01 7.30
N THR A 314 -6.16 24.74 8.17
CA THR A 314 -6.43 24.77 9.61
C THR A 314 -7.77 25.44 9.93
N LYS A 315 -8.10 26.55 9.26
CA LYS A 315 -9.38 27.25 9.42
C LYS A 315 -10.53 26.40 8.89
N LEU A 316 -10.31 25.74 7.75
CA LEU A 316 -11.25 24.83 7.12
C LEU A 316 -11.59 23.65 8.03
N ALA A 317 -10.58 22.95 8.58
CA ALA A 317 -10.79 21.84 9.51
C ALA A 317 -11.46 22.26 10.83
N ALA A 318 -11.40 23.54 11.20
CA ALA A 318 -12.11 24.10 12.34
C ALA A 318 -13.53 24.62 12.00
N GLY A 319 -14.01 24.35 10.78
CA GLY A 319 -15.32 24.80 10.29
C GLY A 319 -15.47 26.32 10.29
N ILE A 320 -14.37 27.07 10.18
CA ILE A 320 -14.42 28.54 10.14
C ILE A 320 -14.83 28.96 8.75
N TYR A 321 -16.06 29.44 8.61
CA TYR A 321 -16.52 30.07 7.38
C TYR A 321 -15.79 31.39 7.13
N ARG A 322 -15.34 31.57 5.90
CA ARG A 322 -14.67 32.79 5.47
C ARG A 322 -15.63 33.70 4.71
N ASP A 323 -15.85 34.90 5.26
CA ASP A 323 -16.50 35.99 4.54
C ASP A 323 -15.52 36.63 3.54
N ASN A 324 -15.95 36.75 2.29
CA ASN A 324 -15.18 37.30 1.18
C ASN A 324 -15.66 38.70 0.77
N GLY A 325 -16.45 39.37 1.62
CA GLY A 325 -16.82 40.78 1.46
C GLY A 325 -17.86 41.06 0.38
N ASN A 326 -18.40 40.02 -0.27
CA ASN A 326 -19.44 40.14 -1.29
C ASN A 326 -20.35 38.92 -1.29
N ASP A 327 -21.66 39.15 -1.43
CA ASP A 327 -22.68 38.09 -1.38
C ASP A 327 -22.53 37.05 -2.49
N GLU A 328 -22.20 37.46 -3.72
CA GLU A 328 -22.04 36.53 -4.85
C GLU A 328 -20.76 35.69 -4.71
N LEU A 329 -19.65 36.28 -4.25
CA LEU A 329 -18.43 35.53 -3.90
C LEU A 329 -18.69 34.52 -2.77
N ASN A 330 -19.43 34.94 -1.74
CA ASN A 330 -19.79 34.08 -0.62
C ASN A 330 -20.69 32.92 -1.06
N LYS A 331 -21.69 33.15 -1.90
CA LYS A 331 -22.53 32.08 -2.47
C LYS A 331 -21.70 31.11 -3.32
N PHE A 332 -20.80 31.62 -4.16
CA PHE A 332 -19.94 30.80 -5.01
C PHE A 332 -19.01 29.88 -4.19
N LEU A 333 -18.42 30.38 -3.11
CA LEU A 333 -17.49 29.63 -2.26
C LEU A 333 -18.14 28.93 -1.06
N ALA A 334 -19.46 29.06 -0.88
CA ALA A 334 -20.18 28.41 0.20
C ALA A 334 -19.96 26.89 0.29
N PRO A 335 -19.89 26.13 -0.83
CA PRO A 335 -19.59 24.69 -0.80
C PRO A 335 -18.23 24.32 -0.19
N THR A 336 -17.31 25.28 -0.10
CA THR A 336 -15.94 25.09 0.44
C THR A 336 -15.62 26.08 1.55
N LEU A 337 -16.65 26.48 2.30
CA LEU A 337 -16.54 27.35 3.49
C LEU A 337 -15.88 28.71 3.22
N GLY A 338 -15.99 29.21 1.99
CA GLY A 338 -15.40 30.49 1.60
C GLY A 338 -13.95 30.41 1.11
N PHE A 339 -13.40 29.20 0.90
CA PHE A 339 -12.01 29.00 0.44
C PHE A 339 -11.96 28.43 -0.99
N LEU A 340 -10.93 28.81 -1.76
CA LEU A 340 -10.62 28.17 -3.05
C LEU A 340 -9.89 26.85 -2.78
N VAL A 341 -10.61 25.73 -2.83
CA VAL A 341 -10.04 24.39 -2.53
C VAL A 341 -9.68 23.64 -3.81
N TYR A 342 -10.47 23.83 -4.88
CA TYR A 342 -10.35 23.05 -6.10
C TYR A 342 -9.86 23.88 -7.29
N GLN A 343 -9.16 23.22 -8.21
CA GLN A 343 -8.75 23.81 -9.49
C GLN A 343 -9.93 24.35 -10.30
N GLU A 344 -11.05 23.63 -10.31
CA GLU A 344 -12.28 24.02 -11.01
C GLU A 344 -12.86 25.32 -10.42
N GLN A 345 -12.75 25.52 -9.10
CA GLN A 345 -13.17 26.78 -8.48
C GLN A 345 -12.26 27.95 -8.89
N ILE A 346 -10.95 27.73 -9.07
CA ILE A 346 -10.07 28.78 -9.59
C ILE A 346 -10.45 29.14 -11.01
N ILE A 347 -10.70 28.16 -11.88
CA ILE A 347 -11.12 28.42 -13.26
C ILE A 347 -12.42 29.26 -13.28
N GLU A 348 -13.43 28.85 -12.50
CA GLU A 348 -14.70 29.56 -12.44
C GLU A 348 -14.54 30.95 -11.80
N PHE A 349 -13.68 31.09 -10.78
CA PHE A 349 -13.36 32.37 -10.16
C PHE A 349 -12.77 33.36 -11.19
N LEU A 350 -11.76 32.92 -11.95
CA LEU A 350 -11.13 33.72 -12.99
C LEU A 350 -12.13 34.14 -14.08
N HIS A 351 -13.03 33.22 -14.47
CA HIS A 351 -14.05 33.51 -15.46
C HIS A 351 -15.07 34.55 -14.94
N ARG A 352 -15.69 34.29 -13.79
CA ARG A 352 -16.84 35.07 -13.29
C ARG A 352 -16.48 36.36 -12.58
N PHE A 353 -15.31 36.40 -11.93
CA PHE A 353 -14.90 37.52 -11.08
C PHE A 353 -13.66 38.22 -11.59
N CYS A 354 -12.99 37.73 -12.64
CA CYS A 354 -11.86 38.44 -13.27
C CYS A 354 -12.06 38.69 -14.78
N GLY A 355 -13.09 38.11 -15.40
CA GLY A 355 -13.44 38.32 -16.80
C GLY A 355 -12.56 37.56 -17.80
N PHE A 356 -11.98 36.42 -17.41
CA PHE A 356 -11.27 35.53 -18.34
C PHE A 356 -12.28 34.71 -19.16
N THR A 357 -11.92 34.26 -20.37
CA THR A 357 -12.64 33.13 -20.99
C THR A 357 -12.31 31.81 -20.29
N MET A 358 -13.10 30.76 -20.51
CA MET A 358 -12.86 29.45 -19.89
C MET A 358 -11.51 28.84 -20.30
N GLY A 359 -11.10 28.98 -21.57
CA GLY A 359 -9.78 28.51 -22.01
C GLY A 359 -8.63 29.34 -21.45
N GLU A 360 -8.78 30.66 -21.38
CA GLU A 360 -7.77 31.55 -20.75
C GLU A 360 -7.59 31.20 -19.26
N ALA A 361 -8.68 30.98 -18.53
CA ALA A 361 -8.63 30.57 -17.13
C ALA A 361 -7.93 29.20 -16.92
N ASP A 362 -8.12 28.23 -17.82
CA ASP A 362 -7.36 26.96 -17.76
C ASP A 362 -5.87 27.12 -18.11
N ILE A 363 -5.51 28.06 -19.00
CA ILE A 363 -4.10 28.39 -19.26
C ILE A 363 -3.44 28.91 -17.98
N VAL A 364 -4.08 29.85 -17.30
CA VAL A 364 -3.61 30.40 -16.01
C VAL A 364 -3.47 29.28 -14.95
N ARG A 365 -4.45 28.38 -14.84
CA ARG A 365 -4.33 27.21 -13.96
C ARG A 365 -3.12 26.32 -14.31
N ARG A 366 -2.82 26.12 -15.59
CA ARG A 366 -1.64 25.35 -16.04
C ARG A 366 -0.33 26.05 -15.71
N HIS A 367 -0.28 27.37 -15.84
CA HIS A 367 0.85 28.19 -15.44
C HIS A 367 1.19 27.95 -13.96
N PHE A 368 0.18 28.00 -13.07
CA PHE A 368 0.37 27.66 -11.67
C PHE A 368 0.83 26.21 -11.48
N SER A 369 0.18 25.25 -12.15
CA SER A 369 0.52 23.82 -12.02
C SER A 369 1.96 23.49 -12.46
N LYS A 370 2.50 24.24 -13.43
CA LYS A 370 3.86 24.06 -13.97
C LYS A 370 4.90 25.00 -13.33
N LYS A 371 4.49 25.89 -12.42
CA LYS A 371 5.32 26.97 -11.87
C LYS A 371 5.92 27.88 -12.96
N THR A 372 5.17 28.11 -14.04
CA THR A 372 5.59 28.91 -15.19
C THR A 372 4.59 30.05 -15.39
N GLY A 373 5.00 31.32 -15.47
CA GLY A 373 4.09 32.42 -15.80
C GLY A 373 3.26 32.98 -14.63
N THR A 374 3.45 32.49 -13.41
CA THR A 374 2.76 33.01 -12.21
C THR A 374 2.97 34.53 -12.05
N GLU A 375 4.19 35.03 -12.24
CA GLU A 375 4.51 36.45 -12.12
C GLU A 375 3.78 37.33 -13.16
N THR A 376 3.46 36.76 -14.33
CA THR A 376 2.75 37.48 -15.41
C THR A 376 1.24 37.41 -15.27
N ASP A 377 0.71 36.32 -14.71
CA ASP A 377 -0.73 36.12 -14.59
C ASP A 377 -1.32 36.93 -13.41
N ILE A 378 -0.60 37.02 -12.30
CA ILE A 378 -1.07 37.70 -11.07
C ILE A 378 -1.50 39.17 -11.33
N PRO A 379 -0.71 40.01 -12.04
CA PRO A 379 -1.15 41.37 -12.38
C PRO A 379 -2.40 41.39 -13.26
N ILE A 380 -2.53 40.46 -14.23
CA ILE A 380 -3.70 40.39 -15.11
C ILE A 380 -4.95 39.98 -14.33
N ILE A 381 -4.81 39.05 -13.39
CA ILE A 381 -5.89 38.62 -12.48
C ILE A 381 -6.38 39.80 -11.64
N LYS A 382 -5.46 40.60 -11.09
CA LYS A 382 -5.79 41.73 -10.22
C LYS A 382 -6.36 42.93 -10.98
N ASP A 383 -5.61 43.41 -11.97
CA ASP A 383 -5.80 44.73 -12.60
C ASP A 383 -6.38 44.66 -14.04
N GLY A 384 -6.40 43.48 -14.65
CA GLY A 384 -6.85 43.27 -16.03
C GLY A 384 -5.75 43.50 -17.06
N GLY A 385 -5.99 43.10 -18.31
CA GLY A 385 -5.00 43.19 -19.37
C GLY A 385 -5.24 42.26 -20.54
N TYR A 386 -4.15 41.82 -21.17
CA TYR A 386 -4.16 40.86 -22.27
C TYR A 386 -3.20 39.72 -21.95
N MET A 387 -3.65 38.47 -22.11
CA MET A 387 -2.74 37.33 -22.07
C MET A 387 -1.79 37.36 -23.26
N THR A 388 -0.63 36.73 -23.10
CA THR A 388 0.36 36.56 -24.18
C THR A 388 0.56 35.07 -24.40
N ASN A 389 0.44 34.63 -25.65
CA ASN A 389 0.67 33.23 -26.02
C ASN A 389 2.16 32.88 -25.97
N ILE A 390 2.48 31.57 -26.05
CA ILE A 390 3.86 31.04 -26.02
C ILE A 390 4.77 31.70 -27.07
N ASP A 391 4.20 32.12 -28.21
CA ASP A 391 4.91 32.81 -29.30
C ASP A 391 5.08 34.33 -29.09
N GLY A 392 4.71 34.87 -27.92
CA GLY A 392 4.83 36.29 -27.59
C GLY A 392 3.75 37.21 -28.17
N LYS A 393 2.69 36.65 -28.78
CA LYS A 393 1.56 37.44 -29.33
C LYS A 393 0.47 37.67 -28.28
N LYS A 394 -0.10 38.88 -28.23
CA LYS A 394 -1.22 39.23 -27.36
C LYS A 394 -2.52 38.54 -27.79
N SER A 395 -3.32 38.12 -26.81
CA SER A 395 -4.70 37.66 -26.99
C SER A 395 -5.57 38.80 -27.56
N GLU A 396 -6.59 38.45 -28.34
CA GLU A 396 -7.58 39.41 -28.86
C GLU A 396 -8.60 39.84 -27.79
N HIS A 397 -8.80 38.99 -26.77
CA HIS A 397 -9.74 39.23 -25.70
C HIS A 397 -9.11 40.11 -24.60
N TYR A 398 -9.81 41.17 -24.19
CA TYR A 398 -9.40 42.02 -23.07
C TYR A 398 -10.00 41.50 -21.77
N ILE A 399 -9.12 41.19 -20.81
CA ILE A 399 -9.50 40.70 -19.49
C ILE A 399 -9.71 41.89 -18.56
N LYS A 400 -10.87 41.93 -17.90
CA LYS A 400 -11.30 43.05 -17.07
C LYS A 400 -10.51 43.17 -15.77
N GLY A 401 -10.07 42.05 -15.20
CA GLY A 401 -9.39 41.98 -13.90
C GLY A 401 -10.37 42.02 -12.73
N PHE A 402 -9.95 41.51 -11.57
CA PHE A 402 -10.81 41.37 -10.39
C PHE A 402 -11.35 42.70 -9.90
N ILE A 403 -10.47 43.70 -9.70
CA ILE A 403 -10.85 44.98 -9.09
C ILE A 403 -11.96 45.65 -9.91
N LYS A 404 -11.78 45.71 -11.23
CA LYS A 404 -12.75 46.34 -12.13
C LYS A 404 -14.02 45.51 -12.27
N THR A 405 -13.92 44.18 -12.29
CA THR A 405 -15.09 43.29 -12.31
C THR A 405 -15.95 43.47 -11.05
N MET A 406 -15.32 43.46 -9.88
CA MET A 406 -16.02 43.64 -8.60
C MET A 406 -16.69 45.00 -8.47
N LYS A 407 -16.05 46.05 -8.99
CA LYS A 407 -16.64 47.41 -9.01
C LYS A 407 -17.81 47.52 -9.99
N ASP A 408 -17.59 47.14 -11.24
CA ASP A 408 -18.56 47.39 -12.31
C ASP A 408 -19.76 46.43 -12.25
N ASP A 409 -19.55 45.17 -11.85
CA ASP A 409 -20.57 44.11 -11.96
C ASP A 409 -21.16 43.69 -10.61
N TYR A 410 -20.46 43.96 -9.49
CA TYR A 410 -20.85 43.50 -8.15
C TYR A 410 -20.93 44.62 -7.10
N ASP A 411 -20.79 45.89 -7.51
CA ASP A 411 -20.94 47.10 -6.68
C ASP A 411 -20.04 47.11 -5.42
N VAL A 412 -18.81 46.58 -5.55
CA VAL A 412 -17.80 46.59 -4.48
C VAL A 412 -16.83 47.76 -4.70
N GLU A 413 -16.63 48.56 -3.66
CA GLU A 413 -15.68 49.67 -3.71
C GLU A 413 -14.26 49.20 -3.99
N GLN A 414 -13.47 50.04 -4.67
CA GLN A 414 -12.15 49.65 -5.14
C GLN A 414 -11.21 49.23 -4.00
N GLU A 415 -11.23 49.97 -2.88
CA GLU A 415 -10.39 49.66 -1.70
C GLU A 415 -10.75 48.30 -1.09
N ASP A 416 -12.04 47.94 -1.06
CA ASP A 416 -12.51 46.66 -0.55
C ASP A 416 -12.12 45.52 -1.51
N ALA A 417 -12.30 45.72 -2.82
CA ALA A 417 -11.88 44.75 -3.84
C ALA A 417 -10.36 44.48 -3.80
N GLU A 418 -9.56 45.53 -3.58
CA GLU A 418 -8.10 45.43 -3.39
C GLU A 418 -7.73 44.62 -2.15
N GLN A 419 -8.48 44.71 -1.04
CA GLN A 419 -8.23 43.89 0.15
C GLN A 419 -8.68 42.43 -0.03
N ILE A 420 -9.82 42.21 -0.67
CA ILE A 420 -10.39 40.87 -0.88
C ILE A 420 -9.45 40.02 -1.74
N ILE A 421 -8.93 40.58 -2.85
CA ILE A 421 -8.15 39.83 -3.84
C ILE A 421 -6.82 39.30 -3.30
N GLU A 422 -6.15 40.00 -2.38
CA GLU A 422 -4.83 39.61 -1.85
C GLU A 422 -4.81 38.17 -1.33
N SER A 423 -5.88 37.79 -0.64
CA SER A 423 -6.02 36.47 -0.07
C SER A 423 -6.27 35.37 -1.11
N PHE A 424 -6.96 35.68 -2.21
CA PHE A 424 -7.20 34.76 -3.31
C PHE A 424 -5.93 34.61 -4.13
N LEU A 425 -5.19 35.70 -4.35
CA LEU A 425 -3.86 35.64 -4.95
C LEU A 425 -2.92 34.75 -4.12
N GLN A 426 -2.94 34.85 -2.79
CA GLN A 426 -2.15 33.94 -1.95
C GLN A 426 -2.55 32.48 -2.15
N VAL A 427 -3.84 32.15 -2.16
CA VAL A 427 -4.30 30.77 -2.41
C VAL A 427 -3.94 30.31 -3.83
N ILE A 428 -4.01 31.20 -4.82
CA ILE A 428 -3.61 30.93 -6.21
C ILE A 428 -2.09 30.73 -6.32
N ILE A 429 -1.28 31.46 -5.56
CA ILE A 429 0.17 31.26 -5.47
C ILE A 429 0.45 29.90 -4.81
N ASP A 430 -0.20 29.61 -3.69
CA ASP A 430 -0.09 28.32 -2.99
C ASP A 430 -0.55 27.15 -3.90
N ALA A 431 -1.53 27.39 -4.78
CA ALA A 431 -2.03 26.40 -5.73
C ALA A 431 -0.97 25.85 -6.68
N SER A 432 0.13 26.59 -6.89
CA SER A 432 1.30 26.11 -7.63
C SER A 432 2.01 24.93 -6.95
N ASN A 433 1.76 24.72 -5.66
CA ASN A 433 2.28 23.60 -4.86
C ASN A 433 1.24 22.46 -4.74
N TYR A 434 0.68 22.00 -5.86
CA TYR A 434 -0.20 20.83 -5.96
C TYR A 434 -1.66 21.02 -5.52
N LEU A 435 -2.35 22.06 -6.03
CA LEU A 435 -3.81 22.14 -5.85
C LEU A 435 -4.52 20.95 -6.51
N PHE A 436 -5.61 20.48 -5.90
CA PHE A 436 -6.30 19.26 -6.30
C PHE A 436 -7.55 19.57 -7.15
N SER A 437 -7.93 18.62 -8.01
CA SER A 437 -9.14 18.73 -8.84
C SER A 437 -10.33 18.11 -8.13
N LYS A 438 -11.49 18.76 -8.15
CA LYS A 438 -12.75 18.18 -7.63
C LYS A 438 -13.13 16.90 -8.37
N ASN A 439 -13.01 16.91 -9.71
CA ASN A 439 -13.28 15.74 -10.55
C ASN A 439 -12.45 14.51 -10.15
N HIS A 440 -11.28 14.71 -9.53
CA HIS A 440 -10.44 13.62 -9.03
C HIS A 440 -10.60 13.39 -7.51
N ALA A 441 -10.85 14.43 -6.73
CA ALA A 441 -11.07 14.34 -5.28
C ALA A 441 -12.28 13.46 -4.95
N ASP A 442 -13.41 13.70 -5.61
CA ASP A 442 -14.67 13.03 -5.31
C ASP A 442 -14.62 11.52 -5.51
N PRO A 443 -14.20 10.98 -6.69
CA PRO A 443 -14.08 9.53 -6.88
C PRO A 443 -13.16 8.85 -5.86
N TYR A 444 -12.09 9.53 -5.44
CA TYR A 444 -11.15 9.00 -4.45
C TYR A 444 -11.73 9.02 -3.04
N SER A 445 -12.51 10.04 -2.68
CA SER A 445 -13.27 10.07 -1.43
C SER A 445 -14.35 8.99 -1.40
N PHE A 446 -15.02 8.72 -2.52
CA PHE A 446 -16.01 7.63 -2.62
C PHE A 446 -15.35 6.27 -2.38
N LEU A 447 -14.13 6.03 -2.88
CA LEU A 447 -13.35 4.82 -2.57
C LEU A 447 -13.04 4.75 -1.07
N GLY A 448 -12.62 5.86 -0.46
CA GLY A 448 -12.38 5.94 0.99
C GLY A 448 -13.63 5.64 1.83
N PHE A 449 -14.79 6.17 1.42
CA PHE A 449 -16.06 5.87 2.06
C PHE A 449 -16.48 4.40 1.88
N ALA A 450 -16.29 3.83 0.68
CA ALA A 450 -16.57 2.42 0.43
C ALA A 450 -15.72 1.49 1.32
N CYS A 451 -14.44 1.82 1.53
CA CYS A 451 -13.60 1.14 2.53
C CYS A 451 -14.17 1.26 3.94
N GLY A 452 -14.62 2.46 4.34
CA GLY A 452 -15.26 2.68 5.63
C GLY A 452 -16.56 1.88 5.79
N TYR A 453 -17.40 1.83 4.76
CA TYR A 453 -18.64 1.06 4.75
C TYR A 453 -18.37 -0.43 4.97
N LEU A 454 -17.43 -1.00 4.21
CA LEU A 454 -17.04 -2.41 4.35
C LEU A 454 -16.42 -2.69 5.71
N ARG A 455 -15.54 -1.81 6.20
CA ARG A 455 -14.92 -1.94 7.52
C ARG A 455 -15.94 -1.85 8.66
N HIS A 456 -17.01 -1.06 8.49
CA HIS A 456 -18.07 -0.93 9.49
C HIS A 456 -18.99 -2.15 9.52
N TYR A 457 -19.51 -2.58 8.36
CA TYR A 457 -20.53 -3.63 8.27
C TYR A 457 -19.96 -5.04 8.14
N TYR A 458 -18.79 -5.19 7.53
CA TYR A 458 -18.10 -6.46 7.26
C TYR A 458 -16.63 -6.42 7.73
N PRO A 459 -16.36 -6.03 9.00
CA PRO A 459 -15.00 -5.85 9.50
C PRO A 459 -14.12 -7.10 9.36
N LEU A 460 -14.66 -8.30 9.67
CA LEU A 460 -13.88 -9.53 9.66
C LEU A 460 -13.38 -9.87 8.24
N GLU A 461 -14.26 -9.78 7.25
CA GLU A 461 -13.95 -10.00 5.83
C GLU A 461 -13.01 -8.92 5.30
N THR A 462 -13.29 -7.65 5.63
CA THR A 462 -12.49 -6.50 5.19
C THR A 462 -11.07 -6.59 5.70
N LEU A 463 -10.90 -6.88 7.00
CA LEU A 463 -9.58 -6.95 7.63
C LEU A 463 -8.78 -8.16 7.16
N THR A 464 -9.44 -9.30 6.92
CA THR A 464 -8.79 -10.47 6.32
C THR A 464 -8.31 -10.17 4.91
N THR A 465 -9.17 -9.57 4.09
CA THR A 465 -8.83 -9.14 2.72
C THR A 465 -7.67 -8.16 2.73
N ALA A 466 -7.69 -7.19 3.64
CA ALA A 466 -6.62 -6.22 3.79
C ALA A 466 -5.29 -6.87 4.19
N LEU A 467 -5.29 -7.85 5.10
CA LEU A 467 -4.08 -8.59 5.47
C LEU A 467 -3.46 -9.32 4.27
N ASN A 468 -4.28 -9.82 3.34
CA ASN A 468 -3.81 -10.48 2.12
C ASN A 468 -3.23 -9.47 1.11
N ILE A 469 -3.98 -8.42 0.80
CA ILE A 469 -3.58 -7.41 -0.19
C ILE A 469 -2.31 -6.66 0.24
N TYR A 470 -2.23 -6.30 1.52
CA TYR A 470 -1.10 -5.52 2.07
C TYR A 470 -0.04 -6.40 2.74
N ALA A 471 0.00 -7.70 2.45
CA ALA A 471 0.94 -8.64 3.06
C ALA A 471 2.42 -8.28 2.83
N SER A 472 2.74 -7.62 1.71
CA SER A 472 4.10 -7.19 1.38
C SER A 472 4.52 -5.85 2.00
N ASP A 473 3.59 -5.14 2.66
CA ASP A 473 3.85 -3.88 3.35
C ASP A 473 3.86 -4.14 4.85
N ASP A 474 5.06 -4.34 5.41
CA ASP A 474 5.24 -4.71 6.82
C ASP A 474 4.64 -3.69 7.79
N GLU A 475 4.77 -2.39 7.49
CA GLU A 475 4.25 -1.32 8.36
C GLU A 475 2.72 -1.30 8.34
N LYS A 476 2.13 -1.34 7.15
CA LYS A 476 0.67 -1.36 6.98
C LYS A 476 0.06 -2.65 7.52
N SER A 477 0.68 -3.80 7.26
CA SER A 477 0.26 -5.10 7.79
C SER A 477 0.24 -5.09 9.33
N LEU A 478 1.24 -4.49 9.98
CA LEU A 478 1.27 -4.36 11.44
C LEU A 478 0.10 -3.52 11.96
N LYS A 479 -0.14 -2.34 11.37
CA LYS A 479 -1.28 -1.47 11.73
C LYS A 479 -2.63 -2.18 11.58
N ILE A 480 -2.79 -2.96 10.50
CA ILE A 480 -4.00 -3.78 10.29
C ILE A 480 -4.14 -4.83 11.40
N LYS A 481 -3.07 -5.55 11.77
CA LYS A 481 -3.11 -6.56 12.84
C LYS A 481 -3.47 -5.94 14.19
N GLU A 482 -2.92 -4.77 14.52
CA GLU A 482 -3.28 -4.03 15.73
C GLU A 482 -4.76 -3.63 15.73
N TYR A 483 -5.28 -3.20 14.58
CA TYR A 483 -6.68 -2.85 14.40
C TYR A 483 -7.63 -4.06 14.48
N VAL A 484 -7.23 -5.23 13.95
CA VAL A 484 -7.97 -6.50 14.13
C VAL A 484 -8.17 -6.80 15.61
N ILE A 485 -7.09 -6.68 16.40
CA ILE A 485 -7.14 -6.91 17.85
C ILE A 485 -7.99 -5.86 18.55
N SER A 486 -7.90 -4.58 18.17
CA SER A 486 -8.69 -3.49 18.77
C SER A 486 -10.19 -3.65 18.52
N LYS A 487 -10.57 -4.30 17.42
CA LYS A 487 -11.96 -4.68 17.09
C LYS A 487 -12.44 -5.96 17.77
N GLY A 488 -11.59 -6.63 18.56
CA GLY A 488 -11.93 -7.83 19.31
C GLY A 488 -11.86 -9.13 18.50
N TYR A 489 -11.21 -9.11 17.34
CA TYR A 489 -10.93 -10.31 16.55
C TYR A 489 -9.58 -10.92 16.92
N GLU A 490 -9.47 -12.24 16.81
CA GLU A 490 -8.22 -12.95 17.04
C GLU A 490 -7.53 -13.30 15.73
N ILE A 491 -6.20 -13.16 15.69
CA ILE A 491 -5.37 -13.71 14.61
C ILE A 491 -4.76 -15.01 15.10
N LEU A 492 -5.26 -16.12 14.57
CA LEU A 492 -4.86 -17.47 14.95
C LEU A 492 -3.75 -17.99 14.04
N PRO A 493 -2.84 -18.84 14.57
CA PRO A 493 -1.85 -19.52 13.75
C PRO A 493 -2.52 -20.44 12.74
N ILE A 494 -1.71 -21.00 11.83
CA ILE A 494 -2.21 -21.97 10.86
C ILE A 494 -2.93 -23.15 11.53
N GLN A 495 -4.03 -23.60 10.94
CA GLN A 495 -4.78 -24.75 11.43
C GLN A 495 -5.38 -25.56 10.28
N PHE A 496 -5.26 -26.89 10.37
CA PHE A 496 -5.85 -27.82 9.42
C PHE A 496 -7.36 -27.60 9.34
N ARG A 497 -7.94 -27.75 8.12
CA ARG A 497 -9.33 -27.42 7.77
C ARG A 497 -9.71 -25.93 7.79
N LYS A 498 -8.85 -25.05 8.30
CA LYS A 498 -9.17 -23.62 8.47
C LYS A 498 -8.30 -22.71 7.61
N SER A 499 -6.99 -22.94 7.58
CA SER A 499 -6.04 -22.15 6.80
C SER A 499 -5.96 -22.59 5.34
N LYS A 500 -5.83 -21.60 4.45
CA LYS A 500 -5.49 -21.78 3.02
C LYS A 500 -4.10 -21.18 2.74
N ALA A 501 -3.80 -20.94 1.47
CA ALA A 501 -2.62 -20.20 1.04
C ALA A 501 -2.51 -18.82 1.71
N GLU A 502 -3.61 -18.06 1.69
CA GLU A 502 -3.73 -16.72 2.26
C GLU A 502 -4.46 -16.73 3.62
N TYR A 503 -4.54 -15.58 4.30
CA TYR A 503 -5.34 -15.45 5.52
C TYR A 503 -6.81 -15.78 5.22
N GLN A 504 -7.47 -16.46 6.16
CA GLN A 504 -8.87 -16.88 6.05
C GLN A 504 -9.62 -16.50 7.32
N PHE A 505 -10.81 -15.91 7.17
CA PHE A 505 -11.68 -15.65 8.31
C PHE A 505 -12.56 -16.86 8.64
N ASP A 506 -12.93 -16.99 9.91
CA ASP A 506 -14.00 -17.89 10.37
C ASP A 506 -15.05 -17.09 11.15
N LYS A 507 -16.25 -17.01 10.58
CA LYS A 507 -17.39 -16.30 11.17
C LYS A 507 -17.90 -16.96 12.46
N ASN A 508 -17.66 -18.26 12.64
CA ASN A 508 -18.13 -18.97 13.83
C ASN A 508 -17.27 -18.65 15.05
N SER A 509 -15.95 -18.50 14.85
CA SER A 509 -15.02 -18.17 15.92
C SER A 509 -14.69 -16.67 16.02
N ASN A 510 -15.14 -15.86 15.06
CA ASN A 510 -14.73 -14.46 14.91
C ASN A 510 -13.20 -14.32 14.90
N SER A 511 -12.54 -15.13 14.07
CA SER A 511 -11.08 -15.17 14.02
C SER A 511 -10.56 -15.15 12.60
N ILE A 512 -9.30 -14.77 12.44
CA ILE A 512 -8.56 -14.79 11.19
C ILE A 512 -7.41 -15.80 11.34
N TYR A 513 -7.44 -16.87 10.55
CA TYR A 513 -6.37 -17.85 10.47
C TYR A 513 -5.28 -17.38 9.52
N GLN A 514 -4.01 -17.53 9.93
CA GLN A 514 -2.86 -17.26 9.08
C GLN A 514 -2.85 -18.15 7.82
N GLY A 515 -2.32 -17.58 6.74
CA GLY A 515 -2.05 -18.29 5.49
C GLY A 515 -0.78 -19.13 5.54
N ILE A 516 -0.78 -20.24 4.80
CA ILE A 516 0.35 -21.17 4.72
C ILE A 516 1.45 -20.66 3.78
N SER A 517 1.12 -19.84 2.78
CA SER A 517 2.09 -19.38 1.76
C SER A 517 3.21 -18.49 2.33
N SER A 518 2.99 -17.81 3.46
CA SER A 518 4.05 -17.03 4.12
C SER A 518 5.08 -17.88 4.87
N ILE A 519 4.84 -19.18 5.02
CA ILE A 519 5.73 -20.09 5.75
C ILE A 519 6.88 -20.53 4.85
N LYS A 520 8.12 -20.45 5.35
CA LYS A 520 9.28 -20.91 4.58
C LYS A 520 9.09 -22.34 4.08
N PHE A 521 9.44 -22.55 2.80
CA PHE A 521 9.32 -23.82 2.08
C PHE A 521 7.89 -24.27 1.74
N CYS A 522 6.86 -23.54 2.15
CA CYS A 522 5.47 -23.80 1.76
C CYS A 522 5.06 -22.96 0.53
N ASN A 523 3.95 -23.32 -0.10
CA ASN A 523 3.40 -22.62 -1.27
C ASN A 523 1.87 -22.76 -1.31
N GLU A 524 1.24 -21.98 -2.20
CA GLU A 524 -0.22 -21.96 -2.39
C GLU A 524 -0.80 -23.34 -2.72
N LYS A 525 -0.17 -24.05 -3.67
CA LYS A 525 -0.65 -25.37 -4.12
C LYS A 525 -0.81 -26.35 -2.96
N ILE A 526 0.20 -26.50 -2.11
CA ILE A 526 0.11 -27.43 -0.98
C ILE A 526 -0.91 -26.99 0.07
N ALA A 527 -1.12 -25.67 0.21
CA ALA A 527 -2.04 -25.11 1.17
C ALA A 527 -3.49 -25.45 0.77
N ASP A 528 -3.81 -25.28 -0.51
CA ASP A 528 -5.13 -25.57 -1.05
C ASP A 528 -5.41 -27.08 -1.08
N GLU A 529 -4.42 -27.90 -1.47
CA GLU A 529 -4.54 -29.37 -1.40
C GLU A 529 -4.84 -29.86 0.03
N LEU A 530 -4.16 -29.30 1.04
CA LEU A 530 -4.41 -29.63 2.45
C LEU A 530 -5.76 -29.11 2.94
N TYR A 531 -6.20 -27.94 2.48
CA TYR A 531 -7.50 -27.41 2.82
C TYR A 531 -8.62 -28.30 2.27
N GLU A 532 -8.50 -28.77 1.02
CA GLU A 532 -9.46 -29.69 0.40
C GLU A 532 -9.51 -31.05 1.12
N LEU A 533 -8.38 -31.60 1.56
CA LEU A 533 -8.37 -32.79 2.41
C LEU A 533 -9.11 -32.55 3.75
N GLY A 534 -9.16 -31.31 4.22
CA GLY A 534 -9.90 -30.92 5.41
C GLY A 534 -11.42 -31.14 5.31
N ASN A 535 -11.96 -31.44 4.13
CA ASN A 535 -13.36 -31.83 3.94
C ASN A 535 -13.63 -33.31 4.29
N ASN A 536 -12.60 -34.14 4.42
CA ASN A 536 -12.73 -35.56 4.77
C ASN A 536 -12.74 -35.80 6.28
N GLU A 537 -13.41 -36.86 6.72
CA GLU A 537 -13.33 -37.33 8.11
C GLU A 537 -12.16 -38.31 8.27
N TYR A 538 -11.37 -38.13 9.34
CA TYR A 538 -10.22 -38.99 9.66
C TYR A 538 -10.38 -39.51 11.08
N SER A 539 -10.31 -40.83 11.26
CA SER A 539 -10.42 -41.46 12.59
C SER A 539 -9.13 -41.32 13.39
N ASN A 540 -8.01 -41.14 12.71
CA ASN A 540 -6.68 -40.98 13.30
C ASN A 540 -5.72 -40.26 12.34
N PHE A 541 -4.57 -39.81 12.87
CA PHE A 541 -3.58 -39.06 12.09
C PHE A 541 -2.96 -39.87 10.94
N PHE A 542 -2.86 -41.20 11.05
CA PHE A 542 -2.25 -42.00 9.99
C PHE A 542 -3.13 -42.07 8.73
N GLU A 543 -4.45 -42.09 8.87
CA GLU A 543 -5.37 -42.00 7.72
C GLU A 543 -5.14 -40.69 6.96
N LEU A 544 -5.00 -39.58 7.68
CA LEU A 544 -4.64 -38.29 7.06
C LEU A 544 -3.25 -38.36 6.40
N LEU A 545 -2.25 -38.98 7.04
CA LEU A 545 -0.91 -39.10 6.45
C LEU A 545 -0.90 -39.91 5.15
N PHE A 546 -1.71 -40.98 5.05
CA PHE A 546 -1.89 -41.72 3.80
C PHE A 546 -2.50 -40.84 2.71
N ASP A 547 -3.55 -40.07 3.04
CA ASP A 547 -4.16 -39.16 2.08
C ASP A 547 -3.22 -38.04 1.65
N ILE A 548 -2.43 -37.47 2.56
CA ILE A 548 -1.40 -36.49 2.23
C ILE A 548 -0.38 -37.10 1.26
N ASP A 549 0.10 -38.32 1.55
CA ASP A 549 1.11 -39.01 0.76
C ASP A 549 0.63 -39.41 -0.66
N GLU A 550 -0.65 -39.76 -0.80
CA GLU A 550 -1.21 -40.26 -2.05
C GLU A 550 -1.90 -39.18 -2.90
N LYS A 551 -2.48 -38.16 -2.27
CA LYS A 551 -3.38 -37.19 -2.93
C LYS A 551 -2.82 -35.78 -3.02
N THR A 552 -1.68 -35.49 -2.40
CA THR A 552 -1.11 -34.14 -2.38
C THR A 552 0.34 -34.11 -2.87
N SER A 553 0.83 -32.89 -3.11
CA SER A 553 2.22 -32.60 -3.46
C SER A 553 3.08 -32.21 -2.25
N VAL A 554 2.56 -32.36 -1.03
CA VAL A 554 3.27 -32.07 0.22
C VAL A 554 4.46 -33.03 0.39
N ASN A 555 5.66 -32.48 0.53
CA ASN A 555 6.85 -33.28 0.82
C ASN A 555 7.11 -33.44 2.33
N SER A 556 7.99 -34.38 2.70
CA SER A 556 8.30 -34.67 4.11
C SER A 556 8.82 -33.45 4.90
N LYS A 557 9.52 -32.52 4.25
CA LYS A 557 10.01 -31.29 4.90
C LYS A 557 8.85 -30.36 5.22
N GLN A 558 7.94 -30.14 4.27
CA GLN A 558 6.74 -29.32 4.46
C GLN A 558 5.83 -29.92 5.54
N LEU A 559 5.60 -31.23 5.50
CA LEU A 559 4.81 -31.93 6.50
C LEU A 559 5.39 -31.78 7.92
N MET A 560 6.71 -31.90 8.06
CA MET A 560 7.41 -31.66 9.34
C MET A 560 7.23 -30.22 9.82
N ILE A 561 7.37 -29.23 8.92
CA ILE A 561 7.20 -27.81 9.25
C ILE A 561 5.78 -27.53 9.74
N LEU A 562 4.77 -27.93 8.97
CA LEU A 562 3.36 -27.72 9.32
C LEU A 562 3.01 -28.40 10.65
N THR A 563 3.46 -29.64 10.85
CA THR A 563 3.25 -30.36 12.11
C THR A 563 3.94 -29.68 13.28
N GLY A 564 5.19 -29.24 13.12
CA GLY A 564 5.92 -28.51 14.15
C GLY A 564 5.25 -27.19 14.53
N LEU A 565 4.61 -26.51 13.58
CA LEU A 565 3.82 -25.30 13.78
C LEU A 565 2.38 -25.55 14.26
N ASN A 566 2.08 -26.77 14.74
CA ASN A 566 0.77 -27.16 15.27
C ASN A 566 -0.40 -27.10 14.26
N PHE A 567 -0.13 -27.17 12.96
CA PHE A 567 -1.20 -27.18 11.94
C PHE A 567 -2.21 -28.32 12.16
N PHE A 568 -1.73 -29.52 12.55
CA PHE A 568 -2.55 -30.72 12.76
C PHE A 568 -2.98 -30.92 14.23
N LYS A 569 -3.11 -29.84 15.01
CA LYS A 569 -3.40 -29.91 16.46
C LYS A 569 -4.63 -30.74 16.83
N GLU A 570 -5.61 -30.88 15.93
CA GLU A 570 -6.79 -31.71 16.17
C GLU A 570 -6.46 -33.20 16.42
N PHE A 571 -5.29 -33.68 15.98
CA PHE A 571 -4.85 -35.07 16.15
C PHE A 571 -3.90 -35.28 17.33
N GLY A 572 -3.42 -34.21 17.96
CA GLY A 572 -2.45 -34.27 19.06
C GLY A 572 -1.45 -33.12 19.04
N GLU A 573 -0.52 -33.14 19.99
CA GLU A 573 0.50 -32.12 20.15
C GLU A 573 1.65 -32.30 19.15
N ASN A 574 2.29 -31.21 18.71
CA ASN A 574 3.29 -31.23 17.63
C ASN A 574 4.44 -32.24 17.81
N LYS A 575 5.04 -32.35 19.01
CA LYS A 575 6.16 -33.27 19.26
C LYS A 575 5.73 -34.73 19.21
N TYR A 576 4.51 -35.03 19.66
CA TYR A 576 3.87 -36.34 19.46
C TYR A 576 3.66 -36.63 17.97
N LEU A 577 3.00 -35.73 17.24
CA LEU A 577 2.69 -35.93 15.82
C LEU A 577 3.95 -36.07 14.94
N LEU A 578 5.02 -35.33 15.24
CA LEU A 578 6.32 -35.49 14.58
C LEU A 578 6.89 -36.90 14.80
N LYS A 579 6.67 -37.51 15.96
CA LYS A 579 7.08 -38.91 16.21
C LYS A 579 6.27 -39.89 15.39
N LEU A 580 4.98 -39.63 15.22
CA LEU A 580 4.09 -40.44 14.38
C LEU A 580 4.50 -40.39 12.90
N ILE A 581 4.89 -39.22 12.39
CA ILE A 581 5.46 -39.09 11.03
C ILE A 581 6.72 -39.94 10.87
N GLN A 582 7.62 -39.96 11.86
CA GLN A 582 8.80 -40.83 11.82
C GLN A 582 8.44 -42.33 11.75
N TYR A 583 7.35 -42.75 12.41
CA TYR A 583 6.87 -44.12 12.28
C TYR A 583 6.23 -44.36 10.90
N PHE A 584 5.42 -43.42 10.41
CA PHE A 584 4.82 -43.50 9.09
C PHE A 584 5.90 -43.68 8.00
N ASP A 585 6.93 -42.85 7.99
CA ASP A 585 8.05 -42.94 7.04
C ASP A 585 8.77 -44.30 7.09
N LYS A 586 8.85 -44.91 8.28
CA LYS A 586 9.49 -46.21 8.48
C LYS A 586 8.64 -47.38 8.01
N PHE A 587 7.33 -47.36 8.28
CA PHE A 587 6.46 -48.54 8.18
C PHE A 587 5.38 -48.47 7.10
N ALA A 588 4.84 -47.29 6.78
CA ALA A 588 3.63 -47.15 5.96
C ALA A 588 3.68 -47.89 4.61
N ARG A 589 4.85 -47.86 3.95
CA ARG A 589 5.05 -48.47 2.61
C ARG A 589 5.76 -49.83 2.66
N LYS A 590 6.04 -50.39 3.83
CA LYS A 590 6.74 -51.68 3.93
C LYS A 590 5.78 -52.81 3.59
N LYS A 591 6.12 -53.60 2.57
CA LYS A 591 5.40 -54.84 2.21
C LYS A 591 5.89 -56.05 3.01
N GLN A 592 7.14 -55.99 3.48
CA GLN A 592 7.78 -57.04 4.27
C GLN A 592 8.89 -56.46 5.17
N ILE A 593 9.12 -57.09 6.32
CA ILE A 593 10.16 -56.70 7.29
C ILE A 593 11.02 -57.92 7.63
N ASN A 594 12.34 -57.73 7.66
CA ASN A 594 13.29 -58.78 8.02
C ASN A 594 13.45 -58.89 9.54
N LYS A 595 13.43 -60.11 10.07
CA LYS A 595 13.58 -60.38 11.51
C LYS A 595 14.88 -59.80 12.10
N LYS A 596 15.95 -59.72 11.32
CA LYS A 596 17.23 -59.12 11.75
C LYS A 596 17.17 -57.60 11.92
N LYS A 597 16.16 -56.93 11.37
CA LYS A 597 15.99 -55.47 11.43
C LYS A 597 14.98 -55.02 12.48
N LEU A 598 14.40 -55.93 13.27
CA LEU A 598 13.38 -55.61 14.26
C LEU A 598 13.89 -54.64 15.32
N GLU A 599 15.10 -54.90 15.84
CA GLU A 599 15.75 -54.06 16.86
C GLU A 599 16.07 -52.67 16.31
N GLU A 600 16.61 -52.58 15.08
CA GLU A 600 16.86 -51.30 14.38
C GLU A 600 15.58 -50.49 14.16
N LEU A 601 14.48 -51.17 13.86
CA LEU A 601 13.17 -50.56 13.62
C LEU A 601 12.42 -50.24 14.93
N GLY A 602 12.90 -50.72 16.08
CA GLY A 602 12.28 -50.49 17.38
C GLY A 602 10.95 -51.23 17.56
N VAL A 603 10.77 -52.38 16.89
CA VAL A 603 9.54 -53.19 16.95
C VAL A 603 9.86 -54.58 17.48
N THR A 604 8.99 -55.13 18.34
CA THR A 604 9.18 -56.47 18.89
C THR A 604 8.68 -57.54 17.93
N GLU A 605 9.22 -58.76 18.04
CA GLU A 605 8.73 -59.89 17.26
C GLU A 605 7.24 -60.18 17.55
N PHE A 606 6.79 -59.95 18.79
CA PHE A 606 5.39 -60.08 19.19
C PHE A 606 4.47 -59.13 18.40
N LEU A 607 4.83 -57.85 18.30
CA LEU A 607 4.08 -56.86 17.52
C LEU A 607 3.99 -57.25 16.05
N MET A 608 5.12 -57.69 15.47
CA MET A 608 5.15 -58.08 14.07
C MET A 608 4.30 -59.32 13.77
N LYS A 609 4.23 -60.29 14.68
CA LYS A 609 3.31 -61.44 14.54
C LYS A 609 1.84 -61.03 14.60
N LYS A 610 1.49 -60.07 15.45
CA LYS A 610 0.11 -59.56 15.57
C LYS A 610 -0.38 -58.87 14.29
N TYR A 611 0.51 -58.14 13.61
CA TYR A 611 0.17 -57.29 12.45
C TYR A 611 0.75 -57.82 11.12
N SER A 612 1.04 -59.11 11.02
CA SER A 612 1.43 -59.74 9.75
C SER A 612 0.54 -60.95 9.43
N GLY A 613 0.09 -61.05 8.18
CA GLY A 613 -0.68 -62.20 7.69
C GLY A 613 0.18 -63.44 7.48
N LYS A 614 1.50 -63.28 7.28
CA LYS A 614 2.39 -64.39 6.97
C LYS A 614 3.81 -64.22 7.52
N GLU A 615 4.27 -65.24 8.24
CA GLU A 615 5.62 -65.33 8.79
C GLU A 615 6.45 -66.40 8.07
N THR A 616 7.70 -66.09 7.72
CA THR A 616 8.71 -67.05 7.26
C THR A 616 9.90 -67.07 8.21
N ALA A 617 10.86 -67.98 7.99
CA ALA A 617 12.07 -68.07 8.80
C ALA A 617 12.86 -66.75 8.92
N THR A 618 12.73 -65.85 7.94
CA THR A 618 13.52 -64.61 7.88
C THR A 618 12.69 -63.33 7.71
N LEU A 619 11.39 -63.43 7.37
CA LEU A 619 10.55 -62.29 6.98
C LEU A 619 9.15 -62.34 7.61
N PHE A 620 8.60 -61.17 7.88
CA PHE A 620 7.16 -60.92 8.02
C PHE A 620 6.62 -60.32 6.72
N LYS A 621 5.46 -60.78 6.24
CA LYS A 621 4.79 -60.36 4.99
C LYS A 621 3.30 -60.12 5.24
N GLU A 622 2.64 -59.45 4.29
CA GLU A 622 1.21 -59.10 4.39
C GLU A 622 0.93 -58.27 5.65
N LEU A 623 1.66 -57.15 5.76
CA LEU A 623 1.64 -56.30 6.94
C LEU A 623 0.38 -55.45 6.99
N ASP A 624 -0.30 -55.45 8.14
CA ASP A 624 -1.29 -54.44 8.48
C ASP A 624 -0.55 -53.20 9.01
N ASN A 625 -0.11 -52.35 8.07
CA ASN A 625 0.69 -51.18 8.40
C ASN A 625 -0.08 -50.16 9.24
N ILE A 626 -1.38 -49.98 9.00
CA ILE A 626 -2.22 -49.05 9.78
C ILE A 626 -2.36 -49.56 11.20
N GLY A 627 -2.74 -50.84 11.39
CA GLY A 627 -2.86 -51.44 12.72
C GLY A 627 -1.56 -51.40 13.52
N LEU A 628 -0.42 -51.70 12.87
CA LEU A 628 0.90 -51.59 13.48
C LEU A 628 1.23 -50.15 13.91
N LEU A 629 1.01 -49.17 13.03
CA LEU A 629 1.25 -47.76 13.32
C LEU A 629 0.39 -47.26 14.49
N CYS A 630 -0.90 -47.61 14.52
CA CYS A 630 -1.80 -47.30 15.62
C CYS A 630 -1.38 -47.95 16.95
N GLU A 631 -0.81 -49.15 16.94
CA GLU A 631 -0.27 -49.77 18.15
C GLU A 631 1.00 -49.06 18.64
N LEU A 632 1.88 -48.66 17.72
CA LEU A 632 3.10 -47.93 18.06
C LEU A 632 2.79 -46.54 18.60
N SER A 633 1.77 -45.86 18.08
CA SER A 633 1.39 -44.53 18.57
C SER A 633 0.88 -44.55 20.02
N ARG A 634 0.29 -45.65 20.49
CA ARG A 634 -0.14 -45.82 21.90
C ARG A 634 1.03 -45.84 22.89
N GLN A 635 2.25 -46.10 22.42
CA GLN A 635 3.45 -46.10 23.25
C GLN A 635 4.11 -44.72 23.33
N VAL A 636 3.63 -43.75 22.55
CA VAL A 636 4.15 -42.39 22.54
C VAL A 636 3.25 -41.50 23.37
N GLU A 637 3.84 -40.74 24.28
CA GLU A 637 3.12 -39.76 25.08
C GLU A 637 2.73 -38.55 24.23
N ASN A 638 1.49 -38.08 24.35
CA ASN A 638 0.99 -36.90 23.63
C ASN A 638 1.52 -35.60 24.25
N LYS A 639 2.80 -35.30 24.00
CA LYS A 639 3.50 -34.11 24.51
C LYS A 639 3.73 -33.07 23.41
N ALA A 640 3.69 -31.79 23.80
CA ALA A 640 4.11 -30.66 22.98
C ALA A 640 5.63 -30.49 23.01
N MET A 641 6.16 -29.71 22.05
CA MET A 641 7.51 -29.17 22.11
C MET A 641 7.71 -28.33 23.37
N GLU A 642 8.95 -28.29 23.86
CA GLU A 642 9.29 -27.37 24.95
C GLU A 642 9.17 -25.92 24.46
N ILE A 643 8.92 -24.98 25.38
CA ILE A 643 8.65 -23.56 25.04
C ILE A 643 9.75 -22.98 24.14
N ILE A 644 11.01 -23.19 24.50
CA ILE A 644 12.17 -22.67 23.75
C ILE A 644 12.27 -23.34 22.37
N GLU A 645 11.97 -24.63 22.29
CA GLU A 645 11.98 -25.39 21.03
C GLU A 645 10.90 -24.85 20.08
N SER A 646 9.67 -24.64 20.57
CA SER A 646 8.57 -24.07 19.81
C SER A 646 8.90 -22.65 19.30
N MET A 647 9.43 -21.77 20.15
CA MET A 647 9.80 -20.41 19.75
C MET A 647 10.91 -20.39 18.69
N LYS A 648 11.92 -21.27 18.81
CA LYS A 648 12.97 -21.42 17.80
C LYS A 648 12.39 -21.87 16.46
N PHE A 649 11.48 -22.85 16.51
CA PHE A 649 10.82 -23.39 15.33
C PHE A 649 9.99 -22.33 14.61
N GLU A 650 9.18 -21.56 15.34
CA GLU A 650 8.43 -20.42 14.80
C GLU A 650 9.36 -19.37 14.19
N LYS A 651 10.42 -18.97 14.90
CA LYS A 651 11.40 -17.99 14.38
C LYS A 651 12.07 -18.47 13.10
N GLU A 652 12.39 -19.76 13.02
CA GLU A 652 13.03 -20.36 11.84
C GLU A 652 12.11 -20.31 10.62
N TYR A 653 10.85 -20.75 10.76
CA TYR A 653 9.95 -20.99 9.61
C TYR A 653 8.94 -19.88 9.34
N LEU A 654 8.52 -19.12 10.36
CA LEU A 654 7.63 -17.97 10.24
C LEU A 654 8.38 -16.64 10.19
N GLY A 655 9.63 -16.59 10.68
CA GLY A 655 10.41 -15.34 10.83
C GLY A 655 10.02 -14.50 12.05
N SER A 656 8.85 -14.76 12.65
CA SER A 656 8.33 -14.19 13.89
C SER A 656 7.98 -15.28 14.91
N ILE A 657 7.91 -14.92 16.19
CA ILE A 657 7.47 -15.82 17.27
C ILE A 657 6.01 -15.47 17.58
N LEU A 658 5.13 -16.46 17.54
CA LEU A 658 3.70 -16.32 17.87
C LEU A 658 3.41 -16.75 19.30
N TYR A 659 4.21 -17.64 19.88
CA TYR A 659 4.01 -18.15 21.23
C TYR A 659 3.88 -17.02 22.26
N THR A 660 2.82 -17.09 23.06
CA THR A 660 2.58 -16.29 24.26
C THR A 660 2.01 -17.17 25.38
N ASN A 661 2.22 -16.79 26.63
CA ASN A 661 1.66 -17.50 27.78
C ASN A 661 1.18 -16.54 28.88
N SER A 662 -0.14 -16.31 28.93
CA SER A 662 -0.77 -15.37 29.85
C SER A 662 -0.61 -15.70 31.34
N GLN A 663 -0.26 -16.95 31.67
CA GLN A 663 -0.03 -17.43 33.04
C GLN A 663 1.38 -17.10 33.56
N VAL A 664 2.32 -16.78 32.66
CA VAL A 664 3.67 -16.41 33.03
C VAL A 664 3.69 -14.96 33.55
N SER A 665 4.47 -14.71 34.60
CA SER A 665 4.65 -13.35 35.13
C SER A 665 5.15 -12.40 34.03
N PRO A 666 4.69 -11.13 33.99
CA PRO A 666 5.14 -10.16 32.99
C PRO A 666 6.64 -9.83 33.11
N LEU A 667 7.31 -10.27 34.17
CA LEU A 667 8.74 -10.07 34.38
C LEU A 667 9.61 -11.01 33.53
N TYR A 668 9.05 -12.04 32.91
CA TYR A 668 9.84 -13.01 32.14
C TYR A 668 9.92 -12.64 30.65
N TYR A 669 11.16 -12.55 30.17
CA TYR A 669 11.51 -12.21 28.79
C TYR A 669 12.41 -13.28 28.19
N MET A 670 12.23 -13.55 26.90
CA MET A 670 13.10 -14.39 26.09
C MET A 670 14.03 -13.52 25.27
N VAL A 671 15.33 -13.81 25.26
CA VAL A 671 16.28 -13.13 24.37
C VAL A 671 16.15 -13.70 22.96
N THR A 672 15.52 -12.98 22.04
CA THR A 672 15.26 -13.45 20.66
C THR A 672 16.38 -13.09 19.69
N ASP A 673 17.04 -11.95 19.91
CA ASP A 673 18.25 -11.52 19.20
C ASP A 673 19.32 -11.12 20.19
N PHE A 674 20.57 -11.45 19.87
CA PHE A 674 21.73 -11.14 20.68
C PHE A 674 22.90 -10.73 19.78
N LYS A 675 23.40 -9.51 19.95
CA LYS A 675 24.53 -8.98 19.18
C LYS A 675 25.54 -8.30 20.09
N THR A 676 26.81 -8.59 19.86
CA THR A 676 27.93 -7.88 20.48
C THR A 676 28.74 -7.18 19.40
N TYR A 677 29.33 -6.03 19.75
CA TYR A 677 30.20 -5.28 18.85
C TYR A 677 31.64 -5.28 19.41
N LYS A 678 32.32 -4.13 19.45
CA LYS A 678 33.68 -4.01 19.97
C LYS A 678 33.82 -4.45 21.43
N ASP A 679 32.81 -4.17 22.26
CA ASP A 679 32.76 -4.60 23.66
C ASP A 679 31.80 -5.77 23.81
N THR A 680 32.35 -6.97 24.01
CA THR A 680 31.58 -8.22 24.16
C THR A 680 30.80 -8.30 25.46
N THR A 681 31.07 -7.39 26.40
CA THR A 681 30.41 -7.36 27.71
C THR A 681 29.16 -6.47 27.73
N LYS A 682 28.86 -5.83 26.59
CA LYS A 682 27.73 -4.90 26.41
C LYS A 682 26.87 -5.34 25.24
N PRO A 683 26.15 -6.47 25.37
CA PRO A 683 25.29 -6.94 24.29
C PRO A 683 24.12 -6.00 24.03
N TYR A 684 23.74 -5.91 22.76
CA TYR A 684 22.48 -5.37 22.27
C TYR A 684 21.54 -6.55 22.02
N ILE A 685 20.34 -6.48 22.56
CA ILE A 685 19.41 -7.61 22.56
C ILE A 685 18.01 -7.17 22.15
N THR A 686 17.26 -8.09 21.56
CA THR A 686 15.80 -8.01 21.51
C THR A 686 15.27 -8.98 22.56
N ALA A 687 14.51 -8.46 23.53
CA ALA A 687 13.88 -9.21 24.59
C ALA A 687 12.36 -9.26 24.33
N ARG A 688 11.81 -10.47 24.14
CA ARG A 688 10.38 -10.70 23.92
C ARG A 688 9.72 -11.13 25.21
N GLN A 689 8.73 -10.38 25.70
CA GLN A 689 7.97 -10.75 26.90
C GLN A 689 7.17 -12.02 26.64
N ILE A 690 7.36 -13.05 27.46
CA ILE A 690 6.71 -14.36 27.24
C ILE A 690 5.18 -14.25 27.39
N ARG A 691 4.71 -13.35 28.26
CA ARG A 691 3.29 -13.17 28.56
C ARG A 691 2.49 -12.58 27.39
N THR A 692 2.99 -11.52 26.78
CA THR A 692 2.25 -10.71 25.79
C THR A 692 2.82 -10.80 24.38
N GLY A 693 4.06 -11.29 24.22
CA GLY A 693 4.79 -11.25 22.97
C GLY A 693 5.38 -9.87 22.63
N LYS A 694 5.25 -8.86 23.49
CA LYS A 694 5.84 -7.54 23.25
C LYS A 694 7.37 -7.65 23.18
N GLU A 695 7.96 -7.08 22.14
CA GLU A 695 9.41 -7.04 21.97
C GLU A 695 9.98 -5.69 22.40
N ILE A 696 11.11 -5.74 23.11
CA ILE A 696 11.85 -4.57 23.58
C ILE A 696 13.28 -4.71 23.05
N LYS A 697 13.74 -3.70 22.32
CA LYS A 697 15.15 -3.60 21.92
C LYS A 697 15.89 -2.84 23.00
N THR A 698 16.86 -3.47 23.62
CA THR A 698 17.62 -2.89 24.74
C THR A 698 19.11 -3.26 24.65
N ARG A 699 19.91 -2.70 25.54
CA ARG A 699 21.34 -2.97 25.65
C ARG A 699 21.80 -2.95 27.10
N ILE A 700 22.91 -3.63 27.36
CA ILE A 700 23.61 -3.54 28.64
C ILE A 700 24.72 -2.50 28.56
N LYS A 701 24.70 -1.52 29.47
CA LYS A 701 25.70 -0.43 29.51
C LYS A 701 26.85 -0.73 30.47
N GLN A 702 26.54 -1.37 31.61
CA GLN A 702 27.51 -1.73 32.63
C GLN A 702 27.97 -3.17 32.43
N GLY A 703 29.04 -3.40 31.67
CA GLY A 703 29.47 -4.77 31.32
C GLY A 703 29.80 -5.70 32.50
N ARG A 704 29.93 -5.15 33.72
CA ARG A 704 30.01 -5.94 34.96
C ARG A 704 28.75 -6.77 35.21
N ILE A 705 27.55 -6.20 35.02
CA ILE A 705 26.29 -6.93 35.25
C ILE A 705 26.19 -8.16 34.33
N PHE A 706 26.66 -8.02 33.08
CA PHE A 706 26.70 -9.13 32.13
C PHE A 706 27.71 -10.21 32.50
N LYS A 707 28.84 -9.84 33.09
CA LYS A 707 29.85 -10.80 33.56
C LYS A 707 29.39 -11.58 34.79
N GLU A 708 28.57 -10.98 35.64
CA GLU A 708 28.07 -11.61 36.87
C GLU A 708 27.03 -12.70 36.58
N ASP A 709 26.14 -12.49 35.60
CA ASP A 709 25.19 -13.52 35.16
C ASP A 709 25.07 -13.54 33.61
N PRO A 710 26.00 -14.19 32.90
CA PRO A 710 26.05 -14.14 31.44
C PRO A 710 24.91 -14.93 30.81
N PHE A 711 24.41 -14.41 29.69
CA PHE A 711 23.36 -15.04 28.90
C PHE A 711 23.61 -14.90 27.41
N GLY A 712 22.84 -15.63 26.60
CA GLY A 712 22.92 -15.58 25.15
C GLY A 712 21.55 -15.51 24.50
N GLN A 713 21.54 -15.71 23.19
CA GLN A 713 20.28 -15.89 22.47
C GLN A 713 19.54 -17.12 23.02
N TRP A 714 18.23 -16.99 23.20
CA TRP A 714 17.32 -17.99 23.77
C TRP A 714 17.43 -18.22 25.28
N SER A 715 18.15 -17.35 26.00
CA SER A 715 18.10 -17.32 27.45
C SER A 715 16.79 -16.67 27.94
N VAL A 716 16.22 -17.21 29.02
CA VAL A 716 15.08 -16.60 29.72
C VAL A 716 15.61 -15.70 30.82
N LEU A 717 15.20 -14.44 30.78
CA LEU A 717 15.56 -13.43 31.75
C LEU A 717 14.34 -13.04 32.57
N LYS A 718 14.50 -12.91 33.88
CA LYS A 718 13.56 -12.19 34.74
C LYS A 718 14.06 -10.76 34.88
N ILE A 719 13.26 -9.82 34.39
CA ILE A 719 13.56 -8.39 34.32
C ILE A 719 12.48 -7.67 35.11
N ASN A 720 12.88 -6.99 36.20
CA ASN A 720 11.95 -6.28 37.08
C ASN A 720 11.54 -4.93 36.48
N ASP A 721 12.50 -4.20 35.90
CA ASP A 721 12.28 -2.88 35.31
C ASP A 721 13.33 -2.58 34.22
N PHE A 722 13.04 -1.62 33.36
CA PHE A 722 13.99 -1.05 32.39
C PHE A 722 14.26 0.40 32.76
N ALA A 723 15.54 0.79 32.86
CA ALA A 723 15.88 2.19 33.04
C ALA A 723 15.69 2.94 31.71
N GLN A 724 15.12 4.14 31.75
CA GLN A 724 14.99 4.99 30.56
C GLN A 724 16.12 6.00 30.47
N GLU A 725 16.76 6.06 29.30
CA GLU A 725 17.76 7.09 28.98
C GLU A 725 17.43 7.73 27.62
N PHE A 726 17.85 8.98 27.41
CA PHE A 726 17.78 9.59 26.07
C PHE A 726 18.73 8.87 25.11
N LYS A 727 18.20 8.46 23.95
CA LYS A 727 19.02 7.90 22.87
C LYS A 727 20.09 8.88 22.47
N LYS A 728 21.27 8.38 22.12
CA LYS A 728 22.32 9.21 21.54
C LYS A 728 22.44 8.92 20.05
N ARG A 729 22.49 9.97 19.23
CA ARG A 729 22.75 9.86 17.79
C ARG A 729 23.91 10.78 17.40
N PRO A 730 24.74 10.39 16.42
CA PRO A 730 25.75 11.31 15.88
C PRO A 730 25.05 12.47 15.17
N ASN A 731 25.41 13.70 15.50
CA ASN A 731 25.00 14.89 14.76
C ASN A 731 25.70 14.97 13.39
N ALA A 732 25.41 15.99 12.59
CA ALA A 732 26.01 16.18 11.26
C ALA A 732 27.55 16.28 11.27
N GLU A 733 28.17 16.54 12.43
CA GLU A 733 29.62 16.58 12.65
C GLU A 733 30.20 15.25 13.19
N GLY A 734 29.37 14.22 13.39
CA GLY A 734 29.77 12.92 13.94
C GLY A 734 29.91 12.87 15.47
N LYS A 735 29.50 13.92 16.20
CA LYS A 735 29.48 13.93 17.68
C LYS A 735 28.18 13.35 18.22
N TRP A 736 28.28 12.48 19.21
CA TRP A 736 27.12 11.82 19.83
C TRP A 736 26.36 12.76 20.78
N GLU A 737 25.15 13.16 20.40
CA GLU A 737 24.26 14.01 21.19
C GLU A 737 22.98 13.26 21.60
N ALA A 738 22.40 13.65 22.73
CA ALA A 738 21.15 13.07 23.22
C ALA A 738 19.95 13.61 22.43
N THR A 739 19.08 12.73 21.98
CA THR A 739 17.80 13.06 21.34
C THR A 739 16.69 13.18 22.38
N ASP A 740 15.53 13.69 21.98
CA ASP A 740 14.27 13.65 22.75
C ASP A 740 13.67 12.23 22.84
N GLU A 741 14.05 11.31 21.96
CA GLU A 741 13.65 9.89 22.05
C GLU A 741 14.30 9.17 23.25
N LEU A 742 13.50 8.44 24.03
CA LEU A 742 13.95 7.55 25.10
C LEU A 742 14.30 6.14 24.56
N GLU A 743 15.26 5.48 25.21
CA GLU A 743 15.57 4.05 25.06
C GLU A 743 15.53 3.32 26.40
N ASP A 744 15.06 2.07 26.36
CA ASP A 744 15.07 1.16 27.50
C ASP A 744 16.46 0.52 27.65
N ILE A 745 17.04 0.61 28.85
CA ILE A 745 18.35 0.08 29.21
C ILE A 745 18.19 -1.02 30.26
N LEU A 746 18.79 -2.18 29.98
CA LEU A 746 18.81 -3.31 30.90
C LEU A 746 19.89 -3.09 31.96
N THR A 747 19.47 -2.79 33.18
CA THR A 747 20.35 -2.51 34.32
C THR A 747 20.39 -3.63 35.35
N GLU A 748 19.34 -4.44 35.43
CA GLU A 748 19.22 -5.56 36.37
C GLU A 748 18.41 -6.69 35.71
N TYR A 749 18.88 -7.93 35.88
CA TYR A 749 18.18 -9.12 35.43
C TYR A 749 18.69 -10.36 36.17
N GLU A 750 17.93 -11.44 36.10
CA GLU A 750 18.29 -12.77 36.59
C GLU A 750 18.10 -13.79 35.45
N VAL A 751 19.10 -14.61 35.15
CA VAL A 751 19.00 -15.68 34.15
C VAL A 751 18.32 -16.89 34.77
N ILE A 752 17.19 -17.28 34.19
CA ILE A 752 16.44 -18.46 34.60
C ILE A 752 17.05 -19.67 33.91
N ARG A 753 17.50 -20.65 34.71
CA ARG A 753 18.20 -21.85 34.25
C ARG A 753 17.30 -23.07 34.18
#